data_AF-A0A6N4SQX2-F1
#
_entry.id   AF-A0A6N4SQX2-F1
#
_cell.length_a   1.000
_cell.length_b   1.000
_cell.length_c   1.000
_cell.angle_alpha   90.00
_cell.angle_beta   90.00
_cell.angle_gamma   90.00
#
_symmetry.space_group_name_H-M   'P 1'
#
loop_
_entity.id
_entity.type
_entity.pdbx_description
1 polymer ?
#
loop_
_entity_poly.entity_id
_entity_poly.type
_entity_poly.pdbx_seq_one_letter_code
_entity_poly.pdbx_strand_id
1 'polypeptide(L)'
;MKKIFLLALFSISIFHSSFSQVANDECTGALTLTPSSTCTPTSGTLTGAGTSTLTTACNGYADVFYKFVASSAAVDVTVVPSSTLDAKLSILSACGTSASLVCQDNGGQGGTEKAKVSTLTVGQTYYIKVSSYNSTLSTPTFTICVQNTTRPANDECSAAVTLTPATTPAPFSGTLAGSTRTTVTTSCSGDLDVFYKFVATSTSAVVAVTPSASFNPFVSLFTSCAGSYLACVDNSGTGSVESMYLTNLTLGSTYYLKVASNEPATGIVPAFTIAVQNQTPVAAPANDECAGATTITASTTCTSINATIAGATTSTATSSCVGYNDVFFKFVATSASADITVTPSAGLNPAVSLFSACGGTALYCGNDNYTGYAETIQSNGLVPGNTYYIKVASYDFAPYSSTFSVCVKSVTRPVNDECTGAISLTPSTTCSPVSGTLADASTTTTTTSCGGNYDVFYKFTATSPAVKITVTPTLSTLDLVVGVFSGCGTSSLDCKDNTASNDVEVVDMDGLIIGNTYYIKVQAYSSTVAASTFTICVQNQVSQAPANDECTGAIALTPNTACSSVAGTIYKATTSAVTTGCGGYYDVFYKFVANAPTATVNATGSSEIDMKLSVFSACGGTSLACVDNTYSGETETVQLTGLTAGTTYYIKVSAFSTSPPTSTSTFTVCVISTPATVPVNDECSGAITLTPSTSCNPVTGTSLNATKSTITASSCQTGNSDVFYKFVATSTNAVVTVVGSSGYDAVVSAHSTCGGAYTTCIDNTSNGSTEVLVMTGLTIGNTYYIKVQQYGSSLPATPTFTICVTIPPANDECANAVTLTQSSTCINTTGTFNGATTSAVANGCSGNLDVYYKFVANATTATITADPGADVDVILSVLASCTSTTSLACVDDMISSTTTEVANVTGLTVGGTYYVKIQNYIQEVPSNAAFTVCVKNTVATGLSETNALKSITMFPNPAQGMVHIENVSEVTQIEFMDVTGKPVFVKEITGNSSLDVSSLSAGVYIVKLTMNGVTENRRLVVSK
;
A
#
# COMPACT_ATOMS: atom_id res chain seq x y z
N MET A 1 -73.66 14.07 28.28
CA MET A 1 -74.95 13.79 28.94
C MET A 1 -74.76 13.97 30.44
N LYS A 2 -75.57 14.84 31.08
CA LYS A 2 -76.05 14.79 32.49
C LYS A 2 -75.02 14.58 33.62
N LYS A 3 -74.80 15.61 34.45
CA LYS A 3 -75.52 15.94 35.72
C LYS A 3 -74.91 15.25 36.94
N ILE A 4 -74.48 16.10 37.88
CA ILE A 4 -74.79 16.08 39.33
C ILE A 4 -74.67 14.71 40.02
N PHE A 5 -73.72 14.60 40.95
CA PHE A 5 -73.93 13.76 42.13
C PHE A 5 -73.41 14.45 43.40
N LEU A 6 -74.32 14.48 44.36
CA LEU A 6 -74.24 15.04 45.70
C LEU A 6 -74.09 13.87 46.70
N LEU A 7 -73.51 14.15 47.86
CA LEU A 7 -73.49 13.37 49.12
C LEU A 7 -72.40 12.29 49.37
N ALA A 8 -71.36 12.74 50.09
CA ALA A 8 -70.98 12.37 51.46
C ALA A 8 -70.54 10.93 51.82
N LEU A 9 -69.27 10.79 52.25
CA LEU A 9 -68.75 9.96 53.37
C LEU A 9 -67.24 10.25 53.51
N PHE A 10 -66.81 11.05 54.50
CA PHE A 10 -66.35 10.68 55.85
C PHE A 10 -64.82 10.48 55.97
N SER A 11 -64.20 11.39 56.74
CA SER A 11 -63.00 11.25 57.58
C SER A 11 -61.62 10.99 56.96
N ILE A 12 -60.74 11.99 57.05
CA ILE A 12 -59.49 11.92 57.84
C ILE A 12 -59.18 13.34 58.33
N SER A 13 -59.20 13.51 59.65
CA SER A 13 -58.71 14.70 60.35
C SER A 13 -57.20 14.56 60.54
N ILE A 14 -56.41 15.50 60.02
CA ILE A 14 -55.05 15.75 60.49
C ILE A 14 -54.98 17.21 60.93
N PHE A 15 -54.67 17.36 62.21
CA PHE A 15 -54.39 18.61 62.93
C PHE A 15 -53.55 19.58 62.10
N HIS A 16 -54.09 20.77 61.80
CA HIS A 16 -53.27 21.96 61.56
C HIS A 16 -53.39 22.85 62.78
N SER A 17 -52.44 22.67 63.70
CA SER A 17 -52.10 23.66 64.70
C SER A 17 -51.72 24.96 63.99
N SER A 18 -52.55 25.99 64.14
CA SER A 18 -52.21 27.38 63.82
C SER A 18 -51.05 27.82 64.73
N PHE A 19 -49.82 27.81 64.20
CA PHE A 19 -48.70 28.51 64.82
C PHE A 19 -48.96 30.02 64.69
N SER A 20 -48.90 30.75 65.80
CA SER A 20 -48.97 32.22 65.81
C SER A 20 -47.74 32.77 65.09
N GLN A 21 -47.91 33.52 63.99
CA GLN A 21 -46.84 34.28 63.35
C GLN A 21 -46.25 35.31 64.32
N VAL A 22 -44.96 35.64 64.12
CA VAL A 22 -44.28 36.70 64.89
C VAL A 22 -44.90 38.08 64.60
N ALA A 23 -44.92 38.97 65.59
CA ALA A 23 -45.70 40.21 65.51
C ALA A 23 -45.28 41.17 64.38
N ASN A 24 -44.06 41.04 63.87
CA ASN A 24 -43.51 41.89 62.80
C ASN A 24 -43.24 41.14 61.49
N ASP A 25 -43.97 40.05 61.25
CA ASP A 25 -43.96 39.27 60.00
C ASP A 25 -44.48 40.09 58.79
N GLU A 26 -45.30 41.11 59.05
CA GLU A 26 -45.87 42.00 58.04
C GLU A 26 -45.50 43.46 58.32
N CYS A 27 -45.39 44.30 57.28
CA CYS A 27 -44.91 45.69 57.45
C CYS A 27 -45.83 46.57 58.31
N THR A 28 -47.10 46.19 58.48
CA THR A 28 -48.04 46.85 59.40
C THR A 28 -47.67 46.62 60.87
N GLY A 29 -47.03 45.48 61.18
CA GLY A 29 -46.51 45.10 62.49
C GLY A 29 -45.04 45.48 62.73
N ALA A 30 -44.42 46.25 61.84
CA ALA A 30 -42.99 46.54 61.88
C ALA A 30 -42.52 47.16 63.21
N LEU A 31 -41.45 46.60 63.78
CA LEU A 31 -40.83 47.08 65.02
C LEU A 31 -40.07 48.38 64.78
N THR A 32 -40.20 49.33 65.71
CA THR A 32 -39.53 50.64 65.58
C THR A 32 -38.07 50.56 66.01
N LEU A 33 -37.16 51.02 65.14
CA LEU A 33 -35.76 51.29 65.42
C LEU A 33 -35.55 52.81 65.55
N THR A 34 -34.69 53.22 66.47
CA THR A 34 -34.33 54.63 66.67
C THR A 34 -32.97 54.89 66.02
N PRO A 35 -32.88 55.73 64.97
CA PRO A 35 -31.60 56.10 64.39
C PRO A 35 -30.72 56.84 65.41
N SER A 36 -29.45 56.49 65.48
CA SER A 36 -28.46 57.04 66.42
C SER A 36 -27.17 57.40 65.69
N SER A 37 -26.33 58.28 66.25
CA SER A 37 -24.99 58.56 65.69
C SER A 37 -24.04 57.36 65.80
N THR A 38 -24.35 56.39 66.66
CA THR A 38 -23.65 55.10 66.79
C THR A 38 -24.59 53.95 66.49
N CYS A 39 -24.09 52.89 65.85
CA CYS A 39 -24.86 51.67 65.66
C CYS A 39 -25.16 51.02 67.01
N THR A 40 -26.41 51.10 67.47
CA THR A 40 -26.92 50.41 68.66
C THR A 40 -27.71 49.17 68.22
N PRO A 41 -27.11 47.95 68.27
CA PRO A 41 -27.74 46.76 67.72
C PRO A 41 -28.98 46.34 68.50
N THR A 42 -30.07 46.09 67.80
CA THR A 42 -31.30 45.49 68.31
C THR A 42 -31.38 44.05 67.86
N SER A 43 -31.63 43.12 68.78
CA SER A 43 -31.74 41.69 68.45
C SER A 43 -32.98 41.41 67.59
N GLY A 44 -32.81 40.56 66.58
CA GLY A 44 -33.87 40.10 65.67
C GLY A 44 -33.79 38.59 65.44
N THR A 45 -34.90 38.01 64.97
CA THR A 45 -35.00 36.59 64.61
C THR A 45 -36.02 36.37 63.50
N LEU A 46 -35.75 35.42 62.62
CA LEU A 46 -36.71 34.91 61.62
C LEU A 46 -37.40 33.62 62.10
N THR A 47 -37.17 33.18 63.34
CA THR A 47 -37.81 31.97 63.87
C THR A 47 -39.32 32.16 63.93
N GLY A 48 -40.07 31.34 63.18
CA GLY A 48 -41.53 31.42 63.11
C GLY A 48 -42.08 32.52 62.21
N ALA A 49 -41.22 33.21 61.45
CA ALA A 49 -41.60 34.14 60.39
C ALA A 49 -42.02 33.38 59.12
N GLY A 50 -43.05 33.87 58.44
CA GLY A 50 -43.50 33.39 57.14
C GLY A 50 -42.84 34.16 56.00
N THR A 51 -43.27 33.88 54.76
CA THR A 51 -42.97 34.73 53.61
C THR A 51 -44.06 35.78 53.49
N SER A 52 -43.74 37.06 53.69
CA SER A 52 -44.71 38.14 53.46
C SER A 52 -45.15 38.20 52.00
N THR A 53 -46.37 38.69 51.80
CA THR A 53 -46.93 38.89 50.45
C THR A 53 -46.27 40.03 49.67
N LEU A 54 -45.46 40.85 50.35
CA LEU A 54 -44.76 41.99 49.77
C LEU A 54 -43.50 41.55 49.03
N THR A 55 -43.57 41.55 47.70
CA THR A 55 -42.43 41.26 46.83
C THR A 55 -41.58 42.51 46.60
N THR A 56 -40.29 42.43 46.91
CA THR A 56 -39.27 43.48 46.72
C THR A 56 -38.09 42.96 45.90
N ALA A 57 -37.17 43.84 45.52
CA ALA A 57 -35.96 43.45 44.75
C ALA A 57 -35.08 42.42 45.48
N CYS A 58 -35.02 42.45 46.81
CA CYS A 58 -34.35 41.45 47.65
C CYS A 58 -35.40 40.60 48.39
N ASN A 59 -36.08 39.70 47.68
CA ASN A 59 -36.97 38.73 48.33
C ASN A 59 -36.21 37.54 48.90
N GLY A 60 -36.77 37.00 49.98
CA GLY A 60 -36.30 35.81 50.67
C GLY A 60 -37.45 34.90 51.09
N TYR A 61 -37.13 33.81 51.78
CA TYR A 61 -38.10 32.78 52.17
C TYR A 61 -38.83 33.10 53.47
N ALA A 62 -38.15 33.61 54.49
CA ALA A 62 -38.77 34.13 55.70
C ALA A 62 -38.38 35.59 55.88
N ASP A 63 -39.30 36.47 56.28
CA ASP A 63 -39.02 37.89 56.42
C ASP A 63 -39.66 38.54 57.64
N VAL A 64 -39.01 39.59 58.14
CA VAL A 64 -39.54 40.42 59.21
C VAL A 64 -39.29 41.90 58.90
N PHE A 65 -40.14 42.75 59.45
CA PHE A 65 -40.12 44.18 59.19
C PHE A 65 -39.73 44.99 60.42
N TYR A 66 -38.94 46.02 60.16
CA TYR A 66 -38.63 47.11 61.07
C TYR A 66 -39.00 48.43 60.41
N LYS A 67 -39.12 49.49 61.19
CA LYS A 67 -39.34 50.85 60.70
C LYS A 67 -38.53 51.86 61.50
N PHE A 68 -38.18 52.98 60.90
CA PHE A 68 -37.55 54.09 61.59
C PHE A 68 -38.04 55.42 61.01
N VAL A 69 -38.04 56.47 61.83
CA VAL A 69 -38.27 57.84 61.36
C VAL A 69 -36.91 58.45 61.07
N ALA A 70 -36.68 58.90 59.83
CA ALA A 70 -35.40 59.48 59.44
C ALA A 70 -35.12 60.75 60.25
N SER A 71 -34.07 60.75 61.07
CA SER A 71 -33.58 61.94 61.79
C SER A 71 -32.39 62.60 61.10
N SER A 72 -31.86 61.99 60.05
CA SER A 72 -30.85 62.50 59.12
C SER A 72 -31.28 62.22 57.68
N ALA A 73 -30.79 63.01 56.72
CA ALA A 73 -30.99 62.75 55.29
C ALA A 73 -30.19 61.53 54.79
N ALA A 74 -29.17 61.10 55.55
CA ALA A 74 -28.37 59.92 55.27
C ALA A 74 -28.27 59.01 56.50
N VAL A 75 -28.44 57.71 56.27
CA VAL A 75 -28.29 56.66 57.28
C VAL A 75 -27.61 55.42 56.70
N ASP A 76 -26.98 54.66 57.56
CA ASP A 76 -26.48 53.31 57.28
C ASP A 76 -27.28 52.30 58.12
N VAL A 77 -27.86 51.31 57.46
CA VAL A 77 -28.55 50.18 58.11
C VAL A 77 -27.64 48.97 58.06
N THR A 78 -27.30 48.43 59.22
CA THR A 78 -26.43 47.25 59.33
C THR A 78 -27.22 46.07 59.90
N VAL A 79 -27.18 44.93 59.23
CA VAL A 79 -27.70 43.65 59.69
C VAL A 79 -26.55 42.67 59.83
N VAL A 80 -26.30 42.22 61.06
CA VAL A 80 -25.29 41.18 61.36
C VAL A 80 -26.03 39.88 61.66
N PRO A 81 -26.11 38.93 60.72
CA PRO A 81 -26.78 37.65 60.95
C PRO A 81 -25.92 36.68 61.76
N SER A 82 -26.55 35.64 62.29
CA SER A 82 -25.85 34.46 62.82
C SER A 82 -25.15 33.71 61.69
N SER A 83 -24.16 32.87 62.05
CA SER A 83 -23.36 32.11 61.07
C SER A 83 -24.16 31.18 60.17
N THR A 84 -25.42 30.88 60.49
CA THR A 84 -26.29 30.00 59.70
C THR A 84 -27.25 30.74 58.80
N LEU A 85 -27.41 32.06 58.97
CA LEU A 85 -28.35 32.88 58.24
C LEU A 85 -27.62 33.70 57.17
N ASP A 86 -28.04 33.54 55.93
CA ASP A 86 -27.77 34.47 54.84
C ASP A 86 -28.92 35.48 54.77
N ALA A 87 -28.66 36.70 55.23
CA ALA A 87 -29.67 37.74 55.36
C ALA A 87 -29.67 38.65 54.13
N LYS A 88 -30.85 39.00 53.65
CA LYS A 88 -31.06 40.07 52.66
C LYS A 88 -31.71 41.26 53.31
N LEU A 89 -31.29 42.44 52.87
CA LEU A 89 -31.73 43.71 53.43
C LEU A 89 -32.36 44.59 52.34
N SER A 90 -33.63 44.95 52.52
CA SER A 90 -34.32 45.97 51.71
C SER A 90 -34.74 47.16 52.55
N ILE A 91 -34.56 48.37 52.01
CA ILE A 91 -35.12 49.60 52.60
C ILE A 91 -36.21 50.15 51.67
N LEU A 92 -37.35 50.50 52.23
CA LEU A 92 -38.57 50.89 51.53
C LEU A 92 -39.01 52.29 51.99
N SER A 93 -39.53 53.09 51.05
CA SER A 93 -40.05 54.43 51.34
C SER A 93 -41.40 54.44 52.06
N ALA A 94 -42.17 53.35 51.98
CA ALA A 94 -43.42 53.15 52.72
C ALA A 94 -43.76 51.65 52.87
N CYS A 95 -44.69 51.32 53.77
CA CYS A 95 -45.21 49.95 53.91
C CYS A 95 -46.06 49.59 52.68
N GLY A 96 -45.82 48.43 52.09
CA GLY A 96 -46.53 47.92 50.91
C GLY A 96 -45.92 48.32 49.55
N THR A 97 -44.83 49.09 49.51
CA THR A 97 -44.14 49.40 48.25
C THR A 97 -43.19 48.28 47.85
N SER A 98 -43.30 47.80 46.60
CA SER A 98 -42.40 46.77 46.05
C SER A 98 -41.04 47.32 45.60
N ALA A 99 -40.93 48.63 45.38
CA ALA A 99 -39.68 49.29 45.00
C ALA A 99 -38.80 49.54 46.24
N SER A 100 -37.65 48.87 46.31
CA SER A 100 -36.64 49.13 47.32
C SER A 100 -35.80 50.35 46.96
N LEU A 101 -35.60 51.25 47.93
CA LEU A 101 -34.61 52.33 47.85
C LEU A 101 -33.20 51.74 47.74
N VAL A 102 -32.94 50.67 48.51
CA VAL A 102 -31.71 49.89 48.48
C VAL A 102 -32.06 48.43 48.74
N CYS A 103 -31.36 47.53 48.06
CA CYS A 103 -31.42 46.08 48.24
C CYS A 103 -29.97 45.56 48.33
N GLN A 104 -29.64 44.84 49.40
CA GLN A 104 -28.30 44.30 49.69
C GLN A 104 -28.39 42.81 50.01
N ASP A 105 -27.49 42.04 49.39
CA ASP A 105 -27.36 40.59 49.45
C ASP A 105 -25.89 40.22 49.13
N ASN A 106 -24.95 40.85 49.83
CA ASN A 106 -23.52 40.80 49.51
C ASN A 106 -22.68 40.04 50.56
N GLY A 107 -23.22 39.84 51.75
CA GLY A 107 -22.54 39.19 52.86
C GLY A 107 -22.52 37.66 52.74
N GLY A 108 -23.53 37.08 52.09
CA GLY A 108 -23.72 35.63 52.08
C GLY A 108 -23.98 35.08 53.49
N GLN A 109 -23.92 33.75 53.64
CA GLN A 109 -24.20 33.10 54.92
C GLN A 109 -23.27 33.58 56.05
N GLY A 110 -23.85 34.15 57.11
CA GLY A 110 -23.14 34.71 58.26
C GLY A 110 -22.45 36.06 58.00
N GLY A 111 -22.50 36.57 56.78
CA GLY A 111 -21.93 37.85 56.42
C GLY A 111 -22.82 39.03 56.80
N THR A 112 -22.20 40.16 57.13
CA THR A 112 -22.93 41.38 57.49
C THR A 112 -23.46 42.08 56.24
N GLU A 113 -24.75 42.39 56.23
CA GLU A 113 -25.35 43.28 55.23
C GLU A 113 -25.31 44.73 55.70
N LYS A 114 -24.89 45.63 54.80
CA LYS A 114 -24.90 47.08 55.04
C LYS A 114 -25.56 47.82 53.89
N ALA A 115 -26.66 48.50 54.18
CA ALA A 115 -27.33 49.39 53.24
C ALA A 115 -27.05 50.86 53.60
N LYS A 116 -26.36 51.57 52.71
CA LYS A 116 -26.08 53.01 52.79
C LYS A 116 -27.18 53.77 52.01
N VAL A 117 -27.89 54.72 52.65
CA VAL A 117 -28.90 55.57 51.98
C VAL A 117 -28.59 57.05 52.22
N SER A 118 -28.80 57.91 51.24
CA SER A 118 -28.39 59.34 51.25
C SER A 118 -29.50 60.33 50.85
N THR A 119 -30.68 59.86 50.47
CA THR A 119 -31.78 60.69 49.94
C THR A 119 -33.03 60.68 50.83
N LEU A 120 -32.88 60.44 52.13
CA LEU A 120 -34.02 60.36 53.03
C LEU A 120 -34.58 61.76 53.32
N THR A 121 -35.89 61.89 53.26
CA THR A 121 -36.60 63.07 53.79
C THR A 121 -36.69 62.97 55.31
N VAL A 122 -36.08 63.91 56.03
CA VAL A 122 -36.11 63.97 57.51
C VAL A 122 -37.55 64.09 58.00
N GLY A 123 -37.91 63.31 59.02
CA GLY A 123 -39.27 63.22 59.57
C GLY A 123 -40.17 62.19 58.89
N GLN A 124 -39.78 61.64 57.73
CA GLN A 124 -40.53 60.56 57.09
C GLN A 124 -40.20 59.19 57.72
N THR A 125 -41.18 58.28 57.72
CA THR A 125 -41.00 56.89 58.17
C THR A 125 -40.57 56.01 57.00
N TYR A 126 -39.51 55.23 57.20
CA TYR A 126 -39.01 54.24 56.26
C TYR A 126 -39.11 52.85 56.87
N TYR A 127 -39.21 51.84 56.02
CA TYR A 127 -39.35 50.45 56.43
C TYR A 127 -38.13 49.65 56.01
N ILE A 128 -37.72 48.72 56.86
CA ILE A 128 -36.61 47.81 56.61
C ILE A 128 -37.19 46.40 56.58
N LYS A 129 -36.97 45.69 55.50
CA LYS A 129 -37.31 44.28 55.34
C LYS A 129 -36.02 43.47 55.46
N VAL A 130 -35.94 42.58 56.44
CA VAL A 130 -34.85 41.61 56.60
C VAL A 130 -35.42 40.24 56.23
N SER A 131 -34.83 39.57 55.24
CA SER A 131 -35.33 38.28 54.76
C SER A 131 -34.23 37.24 54.63
N SER A 132 -34.54 35.95 54.73
CA SER A 132 -33.55 34.89 54.52
C SER A 132 -33.37 34.56 53.04
N TYR A 133 -32.12 34.40 52.58
CA TYR A 133 -31.87 33.74 51.31
C TYR A 133 -32.12 32.23 51.39
N ASN A 134 -31.90 31.60 52.54
CA ASN A 134 -32.10 30.16 52.71
C ASN A 134 -33.58 29.81 52.96
N SER A 135 -34.05 28.70 52.38
CA SER A 135 -35.41 28.15 52.57
C SER A 135 -35.59 27.32 53.85
N THR A 136 -34.49 26.85 54.43
CA THR A 136 -34.47 26.01 55.64
C THR A 136 -33.63 26.71 56.68
N LEU A 137 -34.21 27.05 57.84
CA LEU A 137 -33.57 27.89 58.85
C LEU A 137 -33.30 27.09 60.12
N SER A 138 -32.02 26.99 60.52
CA SER A 138 -31.63 26.52 61.86
C SER A 138 -31.19 27.72 62.69
N THR A 139 -32.03 28.12 63.66
CA THR A 139 -31.82 29.26 64.57
C THR A 139 -31.42 30.58 63.87
N PRO A 140 -32.30 31.15 63.03
CA PRO A 140 -31.99 32.33 62.21
C PRO A 140 -32.10 33.64 63.02
N THR A 141 -31.08 33.96 63.82
CA THR A 141 -31.00 35.20 64.59
C THR A 141 -30.10 36.23 63.89
N PHE A 142 -30.30 37.51 64.18
CA PHE A 142 -29.46 38.61 63.69
C PHE A 142 -29.49 39.78 64.67
N THR A 143 -28.63 40.77 64.46
CA THR A 143 -28.78 42.10 65.06
C THR A 143 -28.92 43.14 63.97
N ILE A 144 -29.73 44.18 64.23
CA ILE A 144 -29.99 45.27 63.29
C ILE A 144 -29.79 46.63 63.99
N CYS A 145 -29.19 47.59 63.31
CA CYS A 145 -29.11 48.97 63.76
C CYS A 145 -29.30 49.96 62.61
N VAL A 146 -29.72 51.19 62.93
CA VAL A 146 -29.78 52.32 62.00
C VAL A 146 -28.88 53.42 62.54
N GLN A 147 -27.85 53.78 61.78
CA GLN A 147 -26.87 54.80 62.15
C GLN A 147 -27.05 56.05 61.29
N ASN A 148 -27.13 57.22 61.91
CA ASN A 148 -27.09 58.51 61.22
C ASN A 148 -25.68 58.78 60.71
N THR A 149 -25.56 59.13 59.43
CA THR A 149 -24.29 59.49 58.79
C THR A 149 -24.39 60.86 58.12
N THR A 150 -23.23 61.49 57.90
CA THR A 150 -23.08 62.72 57.11
C THR A 150 -22.26 62.38 55.88
N ARG A 151 -22.76 62.70 54.69
CA ARG A 151 -22.05 62.46 53.43
C ARG A 151 -21.55 63.77 52.82
N PRO A 152 -20.47 63.75 52.02
CA PRO A 152 -20.06 64.91 51.25
C PRO A 152 -21.19 65.38 50.33
N ALA A 153 -21.35 66.70 50.14
CA ALA A 153 -22.41 67.23 49.28
C ALA A 153 -22.25 66.83 47.80
N ASN A 154 -21.04 66.47 47.40
CA ASN A 154 -20.65 66.07 46.05
C ASN A 154 -20.42 64.56 45.89
N ASP A 155 -21.07 63.76 46.75
CA ASP A 155 -21.12 62.29 46.65
C ASP A 155 -21.71 61.84 45.30
N GLU A 156 -22.68 62.60 44.77
CA GLU A 156 -23.30 62.33 43.47
C GLU A 156 -22.76 63.25 42.38
N CYS A 157 -22.58 62.73 41.16
CA CYS A 157 -22.09 63.52 40.03
C CYS A 157 -22.99 64.71 39.68
N SER A 158 -24.30 64.59 39.90
CA SER A 158 -25.25 65.70 39.72
C SER A 158 -24.94 66.92 40.61
N ALA A 159 -24.29 66.67 41.76
CA ALA A 159 -23.87 67.66 42.74
C ALA A 159 -22.36 67.97 42.66
N ALA A 160 -21.69 67.65 41.54
CA ALA A 160 -20.27 67.87 41.36
C ALA A 160 -19.85 69.32 41.65
N VAL A 161 -18.87 69.46 42.54
CA VAL A 161 -18.32 70.76 42.94
C VAL A 161 -17.56 71.39 41.76
N THR A 162 -17.79 72.67 41.52
CA THR A 162 -17.12 73.38 40.42
C THR A 162 -15.74 73.88 40.86
N LEU A 163 -14.69 73.42 40.19
CA LEU A 163 -13.32 73.90 40.31
C LEU A 163 -13.07 74.99 39.27
N THR A 164 -12.26 75.98 39.62
CA THR A 164 -11.88 77.08 38.72
C THR A 164 -10.44 76.88 38.24
N PRO A 165 -10.21 76.57 36.96
CA PRO A 165 -8.86 76.43 36.44
C PRO A 165 -8.10 77.76 36.47
N ALA A 166 -6.84 77.74 36.88
CA ALA A 166 -5.96 78.92 36.91
C ALA A 166 -4.49 78.51 36.74
N THR A 167 -3.60 79.43 36.39
CA THR A 167 -2.15 79.15 36.31
C THR A 167 -1.54 78.82 37.68
N THR A 168 -2.11 79.38 38.75
CA THR A 168 -1.81 79.08 40.15
C THR A 168 -3.13 78.86 40.90
N PRO A 169 -3.73 77.66 40.82
CA PRO A 169 -5.04 77.41 41.39
C PRO A 169 -4.97 77.30 42.92
N ALA A 170 -5.99 77.82 43.60
CA ALA A 170 -6.16 77.54 45.02
C ALA A 170 -6.66 76.08 45.19
N PRO A 171 -5.99 75.24 46.02
CA PRO A 171 -6.44 73.88 46.25
C PRO A 171 -7.80 73.86 46.95
N PHE A 172 -8.71 73.02 46.48
CA PHE A 172 -10.01 72.79 47.10
C PHE A 172 -9.93 71.58 48.04
N SER A 173 -10.35 71.74 49.29
CA SER A 173 -10.36 70.65 50.27
C SER A 173 -11.52 69.68 50.03
N GLY A 174 -11.21 68.39 49.92
CA GLY A 174 -12.17 67.30 49.71
C GLY A 174 -12.02 66.18 50.74
N THR A 175 -13.04 65.33 50.84
CA THR A 175 -13.02 64.11 51.65
C THR A 175 -13.91 63.05 51.05
N LEU A 176 -13.51 61.78 51.11
CA LEU A 176 -14.36 60.63 50.80
C LEU A 176 -15.10 60.10 52.05
N ALA A 177 -14.91 60.71 53.22
CA ALA A 177 -15.48 60.21 54.46
C ALA A 177 -17.02 60.19 54.40
N GLY A 178 -17.62 59.00 54.51
CA GLY A 178 -19.07 58.82 54.46
C GLY A 178 -19.67 58.84 53.04
N SER A 179 -18.86 58.93 51.98
CA SER A 179 -19.34 58.80 50.60
C SER A 179 -19.89 57.39 50.29
N THR A 180 -20.53 57.25 49.15
CA THR A 180 -21.03 55.98 48.60
C THR A 180 -20.24 55.59 47.35
N ARG A 181 -20.43 54.36 46.88
CA ARG A 181 -19.93 53.92 45.58
C ARG A 181 -20.98 54.22 44.52
N THR A 182 -20.65 55.05 43.54
CA THR A 182 -21.48 55.15 42.33
C THR A 182 -21.26 53.94 41.41
N THR A 183 -22.30 53.55 40.67
CA THR A 183 -22.27 52.38 39.76
C THR A 183 -21.53 52.63 38.45
N VAL A 184 -20.85 53.77 38.29
CA VAL A 184 -20.07 54.09 37.08
C VAL A 184 -18.78 53.28 37.09
N THR A 185 -18.80 52.13 36.41
CA THR A 185 -17.64 51.25 36.24
C THR A 185 -16.60 51.90 35.33
N THR A 186 -15.40 52.11 35.88
CA THR A 186 -14.21 52.63 35.19
C THR A 186 -13.00 51.76 35.49
N SER A 187 -11.95 51.85 34.69
CA SER A 187 -10.69 51.11 34.93
C SER A 187 -10.02 51.45 36.27
N CYS A 188 -10.31 52.62 36.83
CA CYS A 188 -10.08 52.92 38.24
C CYS A 188 -11.42 53.07 38.94
N SER A 189 -11.83 52.04 39.68
CA SER A 189 -13.08 52.02 40.44
C SER A 189 -12.76 51.86 41.91
N GLY A 190 -13.49 52.58 42.76
CA GLY A 190 -13.35 52.53 44.21
C GLY A 190 -14.68 52.26 44.88
N ASP A 191 -14.59 51.94 46.16
CA ASP A 191 -15.76 51.74 47.02
C ASP A 191 -16.35 53.04 47.55
N LEU A 192 -15.59 54.13 47.43
CA LEU A 192 -15.95 55.48 47.84
C LEU A 192 -15.60 56.45 46.70
N ASP A 193 -16.49 57.37 46.37
CA ASP A 193 -16.23 58.40 45.37
C ASP A 193 -16.88 59.76 45.67
N VAL A 194 -16.31 60.82 45.09
CA VAL A 194 -16.91 62.16 45.05
C VAL A 194 -16.58 62.84 43.72
N PHE A 195 -17.42 63.79 43.33
CA PHE A 195 -17.37 64.40 42.01
C PHE A 195 -17.01 65.89 42.04
N TYR A 196 -16.24 66.29 41.03
CA TYR A 196 -15.89 67.67 40.73
C TYR A 196 -16.14 67.93 39.24
N LYS A 197 -16.19 69.21 38.84
CA LYS A 197 -16.27 69.61 37.44
C LYS A 197 -15.51 70.90 37.21
N PHE A 198 -15.06 71.15 35.99
CA PHE A 198 -14.46 72.42 35.61
C PHE A 198 -14.79 72.75 34.15
N VAL A 199 -14.79 74.03 33.81
CA VAL A 199 -14.91 74.50 32.41
C VAL A 199 -13.50 74.74 31.88
N ALA A 200 -13.14 74.12 30.76
CA ALA A 200 -11.82 74.27 30.17
C ALA A 200 -11.59 75.72 29.70
N THR A 201 -10.58 76.38 30.26
CA THR A 201 -10.16 77.75 29.89
C THR A 201 -8.80 77.77 29.19
N SER A 202 -8.12 76.63 29.13
CA SER A 202 -6.94 76.34 28.32
C SER A 202 -7.14 75.00 27.61
N THR A 203 -6.47 74.80 26.48
CA THR A 203 -6.45 73.51 25.77
C THR A 203 -5.59 72.46 26.50
N SER A 204 -4.87 72.86 27.56
CA SER A 204 -4.10 71.97 28.41
C SER A 204 -4.17 72.38 29.89
N ALA A 205 -4.29 71.38 30.77
CA ALA A 205 -4.37 71.59 32.21
C ALA A 205 -3.77 70.40 32.97
N VAL A 206 -3.38 70.59 34.22
CA VAL A 206 -2.99 69.51 35.13
C VAL A 206 -3.99 69.44 36.25
N VAL A 207 -4.60 68.28 36.46
CA VAL A 207 -5.40 67.99 37.64
C VAL A 207 -4.51 67.31 38.66
N ALA A 208 -4.34 67.94 39.82
CA ALA A 208 -3.56 67.39 40.92
C ALA A 208 -4.47 67.06 42.10
N VAL A 209 -4.40 65.82 42.59
CA VAL A 209 -5.07 65.37 43.81
C VAL A 209 -4.01 65.00 44.84
N THR A 210 -3.93 65.80 45.91
CA THR A 210 -2.96 65.60 46.99
C THR A 210 -3.67 64.98 48.20
N PRO A 211 -3.46 63.70 48.50
CA PRO A 211 -4.10 63.02 49.63
C PRO A 211 -3.42 63.29 50.98
N SER A 212 -4.10 62.89 52.06
CA SER A 212 -3.46 62.68 53.36
C SER A 212 -2.50 61.49 53.31
N ALA A 213 -1.51 61.45 54.21
CA ALA A 213 -0.40 60.47 54.17
C ALA A 213 -0.80 58.99 54.24
N SER A 214 -2.05 58.67 54.61
CA SER A 214 -2.56 57.30 54.76
C SER A 214 -3.68 56.97 53.78
N PHE A 215 -3.83 57.76 52.73
CA PHE A 215 -4.91 57.66 51.75
C PHE A 215 -4.34 57.55 50.32
N ASN A 216 -4.86 56.63 49.51
CA ASN A 216 -4.52 56.50 48.10
C ASN A 216 -5.74 56.82 47.21
N PRO A 217 -5.85 58.04 46.64
CA PRO A 217 -6.91 58.38 45.71
C PRO A 217 -6.55 57.91 44.30
N PHE A 218 -7.57 57.72 43.48
CA PHE A 218 -7.46 57.74 42.03
C PHE A 218 -8.41 58.77 41.45
N VAL A 219 -8.02 59.35 40.31
CA VAL A 219 -8.78 60.41 39.64
C VAL A 219 -9.13 60.00 38.23
N SER A 220 -10.42 60.10 37.88
CA SER A 220 -10.94 59.81 36.54
C SER A 220 -11.58 61.04 35.90
N LEU A 221 -11.46 61.18 34.58
CA LEU A 221 -12.03 62.27 33.78
C LEU A 221 -13.14 61.77 32.85
N PHE A 222 -14.22 62.55 32.77
CA PHE A 222 -15.37 62.29 31.91
C PHE A 222 -15.82 63.56 31.18
N THR A 223 -16.45 63.38 30.02
CA THR A 223 -17.09 64.48 29.26
C THR A 223 -18.41 64.95 29.87
N SER A 224 -19.12 64.08 30.60
CA SER A 224 -20.31 64.41 31.40
C SER A 224 -20.55 63.33 32.45
N CYS A 225 -21.49 63.51 33.38
CA CYS A 225 -21.82 62.50 34.41
C CYS A 225 -22.21 61.12 33.86
N ALA A 226 -22.76 61.05 32.65
CA ALA A 226 -23.06 59.81 31.93
C ALA A 226 -22.34 59.76 30.57
N GLY A 227 -21.29 60.57 30.41
CA GLY A 227 -20.57 60.74 29.16
C GLY A 227 -19.40 59.78 29.01
N SER A 228 -18.72 59.88 27.88
CA SER A 228 -17.51 59.09 27.62
C SER A 228 -16.45 59.35 28.68
N TYR A 229 -15.93 58.26 29.23
CA TYR A 229 -14.72 58.20 30.04
C TYR A 229 -13.51 58.53 29.15
N LEU A 230 -12.62 59.39 29.65
CA LEU A 230 -11.48 59.90 28.88
C LEU A 230 -10.12 59.44 29.42
N ALA A 231 -9.95 59.44 30.74
CA ALA A 231 -8.68 59.10 31.37
C ALA A 231 -8.86 58.72 32.83
N CYS A 232 -7.90 57.99 33.38
CA CYS A 232 -7.72 57.82 34.82
C CYS A 232 -6.24 57.86 35.16
N VAL A 233 -5.93 58.32 36.37
CA VAL A 233 -4.61 58.21 37.00
C VAL A 233 -4.75 57.55 38.38
N ASP A 234 -3.97 56.47 38.59
CA ASP A 234 -3.77 55.72 39.85
C ASP A 234 -2.30 55.26 39.90
N ASN A 235 -1.37 56.22 39.85
CA ASN A 235 0.03 55.93 39.55
C ASN A 235 0.94 56.12 40.76
N SER A 236 0.41 56.63 41.86
CA SER A 236 1.17 56.94 43.05
C SER A 236 0.68 56.10 44.23
N GLY A 237 1.60 55.72 45.11
CA GLY A 237 1.24 54.96 46.30
C GLY A 237 0.57 55.87 47.34
N THR A 238 0.06 55.25 48.41
CA THR A 238 -0.52 55.94 49.57
C THR A 238 0.25 57.21 49.97
N GLY A 239 -0.47 58.33 50.09
CA GLY A 239 0.08 59.62 50.50
C GLY A 239 0.79 60.42 49.40
N SER A 240 0.87 59.89 48.18
CA SER A 240 1.50 60.57 47.04
C SER A 240 0.47 61.32 46.19
N VAL A 241 0.93 62.34 45.45
CA VAL A 241 0.05 63.19 44.63
C VAL A 241 -0.28 62.48 43.31
N GLU A 242 -1.56 62.34 43.01
CA GLU A 242 -2.00 61.93 41.68
C GLU A 242 -2.06 63.14 40.75
N SER A 243 -1.36 63.07 39.62
CA SER A 243 -1.28 64.16 38.63
C SER A 243 -1.73 63.68 37.26
N MET A 244 -2.79 64.29 36.73
CA MET A 244 -3.36 64.00 35.41
C MET A 244 -3.07 65.17 34.46
N TYR A 245 -2.27 64.89 33.43
CA TYR A 245 -1.83 65.87 32.44
C TYR A 245 -2.78 65.89 31.24
N LEU A 246 -3.73 66.83 31.24
CA LEU A 246 -4.76 66.96 30.23
C LEU A 246 -4.26 67.77 29.03
N THR A 247 -4.48 67.21 27.85
CA THR A 247 -4.28 67.88 26.57
C THR A 247 -5.58 67.81 25.74
N ASN A 248 -5.69 68.58 24.65
CA ASN A 248 -6.85 68.61 23.76
C ASN A 248 -8.20 68.94 24.44
N LEU A 249 -8.17 69.75 25.50
CA LEU A 249 -9.41 70.23 26.10
C LEU A 249 -10.13 71.18 25.13
N THR A 250 -11.41 70.95 24.90
CA THR A 250 -12.26 71.84 24.10
C THR A 250 -12.61 73.06 24.93
N LEU A 251 -12.10 74.23 24.54
CA LEU A 251 -12.35 75.50 25.26
C LEU A 251 -13.85 75.72 25.46
N GLY A 252 -14.25 76.08 26.68
CA GLY A 252 -15.64 76.29 27.06
C GLY A 252 -16.45 75.02 27.35
N SER A 253 -15.90 73.82 27.07
CA SER A 253 -16.55 72.57 27.46
C SER A 253 -16.36 72.28 28.95
N THR A 254 -17.39 71.67 29.56
CA THR A 254 -17.34 71.22 30.95
C THR A 254 -16.86 69.79 31.02
N TYR A 255 -15.87 69.53 31.87
CA TYR A 255 -15.36 68.19 32.15
C TYR A 255 -15.64 67.83 33.60
N TYR A 256 -15.83 66.54 33.86
CA TYR A 256 -16.18 65.99 35.17
C TYR A 256 -15.05 65.11 35.68
N LEU A 257 -14.71 65.27 36.95
CA LEU A 257 -13.68 64.53 37.65
C LEU A 257 -14.33 63.68 38.73
N LYS A 258 -13.98 62.40 38.78
CA LYS A 258 -14.32 61.49 39.89
C LYS A 258 -13.05 61.23 40.68
N VAL A 259 -13.04 61.60 41.95
CA VAL A 259 -11.98 61.19 42.89
C VAL A 259 -12.53 60.03 43.68
N ALA A 260 -11.83 58.91 43.68
CA ALA A 260 -12.31 57.68 44.30
C ALA A 260 -11.18 56.93 45.00
N SER A 261 -11.54 55.94 45.83
CA SER A 261 -10.62 55.06 46.53
C SER A 261 -11.31 53.74 46.90
N ASN A 262 -10.53 52.68 47.05
CA ASN A 262 -10.98 51.49 47.79
C ASN A 262 -11.27 51.87 49.25
N GLU A 263 -12.18 51.16 49.95
CA GLU A 263 -12.52 51.48 51.35
C GLU A 263 -11.23 51.58 52.19
N PRO A 264 -10.92 52.74 52.80
CA PRO A 264 -9.72 52.89 53.61
C PRO A 264 -9.84 52.05 54.89
N ALA A 265 -8.70 51.66 55.46
CA ALA A 265 -8.68 50.91 56.71
C ALA A 265 -9.41 51.67 57.84
N THR A 266 -10.01 50.92 58.77
CA THR A 266 -10.83 51.48 59.85
C THR A 266 -10.06 52.54 60.65
N GLY A 267 -10.65 53.73 60.79
CA GLY A 267 -10.05 54.85 61.54
C GLY A 267 -9.26 55.86 60.70
N ILE A 268 -9.12 55.65 59.38
CA ILE A 268 -8.51 56.63 58.47
C ILE A 268 -9.57 57.62 57.98
N VAL A 269 -9.24 58.91 57.98
CA VAL A 269 -10.05 59.96 57.34
C VAL A 269 -9.50 60.19 55.91
N PRO A 270 -10.22 59.79 54.85
CA PRO A 270 -9.76 59.93 53.46
C PRO A 270 -9.92 61.38 52.96
N ALA A 271 -9.13 62.29 53.53
CA ALA A 271 -9.08 63.70 53.14
C ALA A 271 -8.04 63.95 52.04
N PHE A 272 -8.30 64.93 51.18
CA PHE A 272 -7.40 65.34 50.09
C PHE A 272 -7.61 66.81 49.73
N THR A 273 -6.73 67.34 48.88
CA THR A 273 -6.98 68.58 48.14
C THR A 273 -6.94 68.32 46.65
N ILE A 274 -7.77 69.03 45.87
CA ILE A 274 -7.80 68.95 44.41
C ILE A 274 -7.64 70.33 43.78
N ALA A 275 -6.87 70.41 42.71
CA ALA A 275 -6.67 71.64 41.95
C ALA A 275 -6.58 71.36 40.44
N VAL A 276 -7.05 72.33 39.63
CA VAL A 276 -6.91 72.29 38.17
C VAL A 276 -6.01 73.45 37.75
N GLN A 277 -4.80 73.14 37.34
CA GLN A 277 -3.80 74.12 36.92
C GLN A 277 -3.80 74.27 35.40
N ASN A 278 -4.10 75.46 34.87
CA ASN A 278 -3.90 75.75 33.46
C ASN A 278 -2.41 75.71 33.12
N GLN A 279 -2.06 74.96 32.08
CA GLN A 279 -0.71 74.98 31.53
C GLN A 279 -0.61 76.09 30.48
N THR A 280 0.57 76.71 30.40
CA THR A 280 0.88 77.66 29.33
C THR A 280 0.83 76.91 27.99
N PRO A 281 0.09 77.40 26.99
CA PRO A 281 0.02 76.74 25.69
C PRO A 281 1.42 76.55 25.10
N VAL A 282 1.81 75.30 24.86
CA VAL A 282 3.02 74.96 24.12
C VAL A 282 2.68 75.08 22.64
N ALA A 283 3.50 75.79 21.86
CA ALA A 283 3.30 75.90 20.42
C ALA A 283 3.45 74.52 19.75
N ALA A 284 2.56 74.21 18.80
CA ALA A 284 2.62 72.96 18.07
C ALA A 284 3.96 72.80 17.31
N PRO A 285 4.54 71.59 17.25
CA PRO A 285 5.72 71.33 16.43
C PRO A 285 5.48 71.66 14.95
N ALA A 286 6.53 72.00 14.21
CA ALA A 286 6.41 72.33 12.78
C ALA A 286 5.83 71.19 11.93
N ASN A 287 5.93 69.95 12.43
CA ASN A 287 5.44 68.74 11.80
C ASN A 287 4.16 68.18 12.44
N ASP A 288 3.38 69.03 13.11
CA ASP A 288 2.05 68.71 13.64
C ASP A 288 1.11 68.20 12.53
N GLU A 289 1.16 68.84 11.36
CA GLU A 289 0.35 68.45 10.21
C GLU A 289 1.17 67.72 9.15
N CYS A 290 0.55 66.82 8.40
CA CYS A 290 1.24 66.01 7.40
C CYS A 290 1.93 66.85 6.29
N ALA A 291 1.39 68.02 5.97
CA ALA A 291 2.02 68.96 5.05
C ALA A 291 3.40 69.45 5.54
N GLY A 292 3.57 69.57 6.86
CA GLY A 292 4.80 69.95 7.56
C GLY A 292 5.72 68.77 7.91
N ALA A 293 5.44 67.55 7.43
CA ALA A 293 6.16 66.34 7.82
C ALA A 293 7.69 66.49 7.71
N THR A 294 8.37 66.21 8.83
CA THR A 294 9.83 66.27 8.94
C THR A 294 10.47 65.15 8.12
N THR A 295 11.46 65.45 7.29
CA THR A 295 12.16 64.43 6.49
C THR A 295 13.12 63.61 7.36
N ILE A 296 13.03 62.29 7.26
CA ILE A 296 13.97 61.30 7.80
C ILE A 296 14.69 60.63 6.63
N THR A 297 16.00 60.39 6.77
CA THR A 297 16.78 59.65 5.77
C THR A 297 16.65 58.15 6.05
N ALA A 298 16.16 57.39 5.06
CA ALA A 298 16.22 55.94 5.11
C ALA A 298 17.66 55.48 4.84
N SER A 299 18.20 54.63 5.71
CA SER A 299 19.59 54.14 5.64
C SER A 299 19.65 52.66 6.01
N THR A 300 20.73 51.96 5.69
CA THR A 300 20.94 50.57 6.14
C THR A 300 21.17 50.44 7.65
N THR A 301 21.41 51.57 8.34
CA THR A 301 21.52 51.67 9.80
C THR A 301 20.44 52.60 10.36
N CYS A 302 19.90 52.27 11.52
CA CYS A 302 18.93 53.11 12.22
C CYS A 302 19.64 54.35 12.79
N THR A 303 19.41 55.51 12.16
CA THR A 303 19.88 56.82 12.66
C THR A 303 18.68 57.58 13.23
N SER A 304 18.55 57.58 14.55
CA SER A 304 17.39 58.14 15.22
C SER A 304 17.37 59.67 15.22
N ILE A 305 16.19 60.24 15.04
CA ILE A 305 15.90 61.67 15.20
C ILE A 305 14.98 61.83 16.42
N ASN A 306 15.36 62.73 17.33
CA ASN A 306 14.54 63.07 18.50
C ASN A 306 13.39 63.99 18.10
N ALA A 307 12.21 63.75 18.65
CA ALA A 307 11.00 64.52 18.39
C ALA A 307 10.06 64.55 19.59
N THR A 308 9.00 65.35 19.48
CA THR A 308 7.99 65.48 20.53
C THR A 308 6.60 65.70 19.96
N ILE A 309 5.58 65.20 20.67
CA ILE A 309 4.15 65.53 20.46
C ILE A 309 3.66 66.65 21.39
N ALA A 310 4.55 67.33 22.13
CA ALA A 310 4.16 68.41 23.02
C ALA A 310 3.55 69.58 22.24
N GLY A 311 2.33 69.97 22.58
CA GLY A 311 1.60 71.03 21.88
C GLY A 311 1.01 70.63 20.53
N ALA A 312 1.24 69.39 20.08
CA ALA A 312 0.65 68.87 18.85
C ALA A 312 -0.86 68.67 18.99
N THR A 313 -1.57 68.79 17.87
CA THR A 313 -3.02 68.59 17.77
C THR A 313 -3.33 67.17 17.30
N THR A 314 -4.61 66.77 17.37
CA THR A 314 -5.06 65.48 16.81
C THR A 314 -5.45 65.69 15.36
N SER A 315 -4.72 65.05 14.44
CA SER A 315 -5.02 65.13 13.03
C SER A 315 -6.31 64.36 12.68
N THR A 316 -7.00 64.79 11.63
CA THR A 316 -8.23 64.14 11.13
C THR A 316 -7.95 62.89 10.28
N ALA A 317 -6.69 62.47 10.16
CA ALA A 317 -6.29 61.32 9.36
C ALA A 317 -6.88 60.03 9.94
N THR A 318 -7.84 59.45 9.22
CA THR A 318 -8.51 58.19 9.57
C THR A 318 -7.53 57.02 9.48
N SER A 319 -6.84 56.71 10.57
CA SER A 319 -6.05 55.49 10.73
C SER A 319 -6.80 54.48 11.60
N SER A 320 -6.58 53.20 11.34
CA SER A 320 -6.98 52.09 12.23
C SER A 320 -6.23 52.13 13.58
N CYS A 321 -5.04 52.71 13.60
CA CYS A 321 -4.33 53.10 14.82
C CYS A 321 -4.90 54.41 15.35
N VAL A 322 -5.79 54.32 16.34
CA VAL A 322 -6.34 55.50 17.01
C VAL A 322 -5.28 56.07 17.95
N GLY A 323 -5.05 57.36 17.86
CA GLY A 323 -4.20 58.11 18.77
C GLY A 323 -4.61 59.57 18.80
N TYR A 324 -4.20 60.27 19.84
CA TYR A 324 -4.52 61.66 20.11
C TYR A 324 -3.50 62.60 19.46
N ASN A 325 -2.69 63.31 20.24
CA ASN A 325 -1.71 64.25 19.71
C ASN A 325 -0.75 63.51 18.79
N ASP A 326 -0.59 64.00 17.56
CA ASP A 326 0.20 63.33 16.56
C ASP A 326 1.14 64.28 15.80
N VAL A 327 2.20 63.72 15.25
CA VAL A 327 3.15 64.43 14.40
C VAL A 327 3.55 63.55 13.23
N PHE A 328 4.00 64.19 12.15
CA PHE A 328 4.30 63.52 10.89
C PHE A 328 5.79 63.58 10.53
N PHE A 329 6.25 62.50 9.91
CA PHE A 329 7.55 62.41 9.26
C PHE A 329 7.38 61.88 7.83
N LYS A 330 8.40 62.05 7.01
CA LYS A 330 8.42 61.48 5.66
C LYS A 330 9.81 60.96 5.29
N PHE A 331 9.87 59.94 4.45
CA PHE A 331 11.13 59.43 3.90
C PHE A 331 10.93 58.99 2.46
N VAL A 332 12.02 58.95 1.69
CA VAL A 332 12.04 58.33 0.36
C VAL A 332 12.52 56.90 0.51
N ALA A 333 11.73 55.93 0.04
CA ALA A 333 12.12 54.53 0.12
C ALA A 333 13.35 54.26 -0.76
N THR A 334 14.40 53.64 -0.21
CA THR A 334 15.60 53.23 -0.95
C THR A 334 15.63 51.74 -1.28
N SER A 335 14.74 50.96 -0.66
CA SER A 335 14.51 49.53 -0.91
C SER A 335 13.01 49.23 -0.88
N ALA A 336 12.62 48.02 -1.27
CA ALA A 336 11.22 47.59 -1.23
C ALA A 336 10.69 47.33 0.18
N SER A 337 11.56 47.39 1.20
CA SER A 337 11.21 47.05 2.57
C SER A 337 11.98 47.94 3.53
N ALA A 338 11.32 48.42 4.59
CA ALA A 338 11.94 49.23 5.62
C ALA A 338 11.36 48.93 7.00
N ASP A 339 12.21 48.95 8.02
CA ASP A 339 11.80 48.92 9.42
C ASP A 339 11.76 50.34 9.98
N ILE A 340 10.63 50.72 10.56
CA ILE A 340 10.42 52.04 11.16
C ILE A 340 10.26 51.83 12.65
N THR A 341 11.20 52.34 13.45
CA THR A 341 11.18 52.17 14.90
C THR A 341 10.95 53.51 15.57
N VAL A 342 9.99 53.54 16.49
CA VAL A 342 9.69 54.69 17.36
C VAL A 342 9.96 54.27 18.79
N THR A 343 10.97 54.87 19.41
CA THR A 343 11.33 54.60 20.81
C THR A 343 10.84 55.75 21.68
N PRO A 344 9.79 55.57 22.50
CA PRO A 344 9.27 56.62 23.36
C PRO A 344 10.10 56.77 24.63
N SER A 345 9.89 57.88 25.34
CA SER A 345 10.27 58.01 26.75
C SER A 345 9.29 57.24 27.65
N ALA A 346 9.70 56.85 28.86
CA ALA A 346 8.97 55.93 29.74
C ALA A 346 7.49 56.27 30.07
N GLY A 347 7.02 57.48 29.74
CA GLY A 347 5.64 57.94 29.98
C GLY A 347 4.77 58.11 28.73
N LEU A 348 5.26 57.72 27.55
CA LEU A 348 4.52 57.82 26.29
C LEU A 348 4.23 56.42 25.74
N ASN A 349 2.98 56.14 25.43
CA ASN A 349 2.57 55.02 24.59
C ASN A 349 2.39 55.52 23.14
N PRO A 350 3.35 55.28 22.23
CA PRO A 350 3.24 55.75 20.86
C PRO A 350 2.39 54.78 20.02
N ALA A 351 1.54 55.32 19.17
CA ALA A 351 0.89 54.60 18.08
C ALA A 351 1.50 55.08 16.76
N VAL A 352 1.98 54.17 15.92
CA VAL A 352 2.71 54.49 14.69
C VAL A 352 1.94 54.02 13.48
N SER A 353 1.91 54.82 12.40
CA SER A 353 1.28 54.43 11.14
C SER A 353 2.11 54.87 9.94
N LEU A 354 2.12 54.06 8.89
CA LEU A 354 2.80 54.33 7.63
C LEU A 354 1.79 54.55 6.51
N PHE A 355 1.98 55.57 5.68
CA PHE A 355 1.10 55.94 4.58
C PHE A 355 1.89 56.14 3.29
N SER A 356 1.27 55.84 2.15
CA SER A 356 1.80 56.19 0.82
C SER A 356 1.62 57.67 0.46
N ALA A 357 0.67 58.36 1.10
CA ALA A 357 0.39 59.78 0.90
C ALA A 357 -0.28 60.39 2.13
N CYS A 358 -0.16 61.71 2.32
CA CYS A 358 -0.88 62.44 3.36
C CYS A 358 -2.40 62.26 3.24
N GLY A 359 -3.07 61.95 4.34
CA GLY A 359 -4.52 61.75 4.40
C GLY A 359 -5.03 60.47 3.71
N GLY A 360 -4.14 59.59 3.25
CA GLY A 360 -4.50 58.27 2.73
C GLY A 360 -4.83 57.26 3.81
N THR A 361 -5.16 56.04 3.40
CA THR A 361 -5.30 54.89 4.32
C THR A 361 -3.92 54.43 4.77
N ALA A 362 -3.80 54.09 6.07
CA ALA A 362 -2.57 53.52 6.60
C ALA A 362 -2.26 52.18 5.92
N LEU A 363 -1.04 52.05 5.38
CA LEU A 363 -0.48 50.80 4.86
C LEU A 363 -0.12 49.84 6.00
N TYR A 364 0.41 50.41 7.08
CA TYR A 364 0.78 49.71 8.30
C TYR A 364 0.38 50.55 9.51
N CYS A 365 0.09 49.86 10.60
CA CYS A 365 -0.32 50.43 11.86
C CYS A 365 0.25 49.53 12.96
N GLY A 366 1.00 50.11 13.91
CA GLY A 366 1.58 49.42 15.06
C GLY A 366 1.24 50.16 16.35
N ASN A 367 0.66 49.42 17.30
CA ASN A 367 0.35 49.87 18.66
C ASN A 367 0.34 48.62 19.56
N ASP A 368 1.40 47.83 19.47
CA ASP A 368 1.43 46.48 20.01
C ASP A 368 2.00 46.44 21.44
N ASN A 369 2.54 47.56 21.93
CA ASN A 369 3.19 47.63 23.23
C ASN A 369 2.52 48.62 24.19
N TYR A 370 2.97 48.54 25.45
CA TYR A 370 2.52 49.40 26.54
C TYR A 370 3.32 50.70 26.57
N THR A 371 2.88 51.64 27.41
CA THR A 371 3.58 52.90 27.70
C THR A 371 5.09 52.66 27.96
N GLY A 372 5.94 53.40 27.27
CA GLY A 372 7.40 53.35 27.40
C GLY A 372 8.12 52.32 26.52
N TYR A 373 7.39 51.50 25.77
CA TYR A 373 7.98 50.51 24.86
C TYR A 373 8.02 51.00 23.41
N ALA A 374 9.04 50.55 22.67
CA ALA A 374 9.22 50.95 21.28
C ALA A 374 8.21 50.26 20.35
N GLU A 375 7.66 51.00 19.42
CA GLU A 375 6.85 50.47 18.33
C GLU A 375 7.70 50.28 17.08
N THR A 376 7.48 49.18 16.36
CA THR A 376 8.20 48.91 15.10
C THR A 376 7.23 48.50 13.99
N ILE A 377 7.27 49.21 12.87
CA ILE A 377 6.60 48.81 11.63
C ILE A 377 7.62 48.11 10.72
N GLN A 378 7.37 46.84 10.42
CA GLN A 378 8.11 46.07 9.41
C GLN A 378 7.38 46.18 8.07
N SER A 379 7.75 47.18 7.27
CA SER A 379 7.11 47.39 5.97
C SER A 379 7.74 46.55 4.86
N ASN A 380 6.91 46.20 3.88
CA ASN A 380 7.27 45.47 2.67
C ASN A 380 6.47 46.02 1.47
N GLY A 381 6.90 45.74 0.24
CA GLY A 381 6.22 46.22 -0.97
C GLY A 381 6.28 47.73 -1.20
N LEU A 382 7.23 48.44 -0.58
CA LEU A 382 7.52 49.84 -0.90
C LEU A 382 8.08 49.95 -2.32
N VAL A 383 7.84 51.07 -2.99
CA VAL A 383 8.41 51.35 -4.31
C VAL A 383 9.63 52.27 -4.12
N PRO A 384 10.86 51.80 -4.41
CA PRO A 384 12.05 52.65 -4.30
C PRO A 384 11.90 53.95 -5.11
N GLY A 385 12.26 55.07 -4.50
CA GLY A 385 12.09 56.42 -5.06
C GLY A 385 10.77 57.11 -4.69
N ASN A 386 9.75 56.38 -4.21
CA ASN A 386 8.52 57.00 -3.71
C ASN A 386 8.69 57.55 -2.29
N THR A 387 7.96 58.62 -1.99
CA THR A 387 7.89 59.22 -0.64
C THR A 387 6.77 58.56 0.16
N TYR A 388 7.07 58.19 1.41
CA TYR A 388 6.13 57.64 2.37
C TYR A 388 6.08 58.52 3.62
N TYR A 389 4.96 58.48 4.34
CA TYR A 389 4.68 59.33 5.49
C TYR A 389 4.46 58.48 6.74
N ILE A 390 5.05 58.89 7.85
CA ILE A 390 4.94 58.23 9.16
C ILE A 390 4.15 59.16 10.06
N LYS A 391 3.06 58.68 10.65
CA LYS A 391 2.36 59.35 11.74
C LYS A 391 2.77 58.71 13.06
N VAL A 392 3.18 59.52 14.03
CA VAL A 392 3.43 59.09 15.40
C VAL A 392 2.45 59.82 16.30
N ALA A 393 1.54 59.08 16.92
CA ALA A 393 0.50 59.60 17.80
C ALA A 393 0.71 59.09 19.23
N SER A 394 0.11 59.74 20.24
CA SER A 394 -0.06 59.12 21.55
C SER A 394 -1.33 58.26 21.57
N TYR A 395 -1.23 57.01 22.03
CA TYR A 395 -2.40 56.19 22.28
C TYR A 395 -3.24 56.73 23.46
N ASP A 396 -2.57 57.29 24.48
CA ASP A 396 -3.21 57.79 25.69
C ASP A 396 -3.67 59.25 25.54
N PHE A 397 -4.85 59.59 26.08
CA PHE A 397 -5.38 60.97 26.05
C PHE A 397 -4.53 61.95 26.88
N ALA A 398 -3.87 61.42 27.91
CA ALA A 398 -3.12 62.18 28.91
C ALA A 398 -1.76 61.50 29.19
N PRO A 399 -0.82 61.49 28.23
CA PRO A 399 0.46 60.80 28.40
C PRO A 399 1.34 61.53 29.41
N TYR A 400 2.15 60.78 30.17
CA TYR A 400 3.09 61.32 31.18
C TYR A 400 4.37 61.88 30.57
N SER A 401 4.61 61.60 29.29
CA SER A 401 5.71 62.15 28.51
C SER A 401 5.27 62.44 27.09
N SER A 402 5.99 63.31 26.41
CA SER A 402 5.71 63.74 25.04
C SER A 402 6.90 63.54 24.10
N THR A 403 7.99 62.93 24.56
CA THR A 403 9.25 62.83 23.79
C THR A 403 9.52 61.42 23.31
N PHE A 404 10.07 61.29 22.11
CA PHE A 404 10.43 60.01 21.50
C PHE A 404 11.57 60.21 20.49
N SER A 405 12.12 59.10 20.00
CA SER A 405 13.00 59.09 18.84
C SER A 405 12.45 58.19 17.74
N VAL A 406 12.70 58.53 16.48
CA VAL A 406 12.23 57.77 15.32
C VAL A 406 13.38 57.53 14.34
N CYS A 407 13.45 56.34 13.75
CA CYS A 407 14.39 56.03 12.68
C CYS A 407 13.74 55.18 11.58
N VAL A 408 14.35 55.19 10.39
CA VAL A 408 13.94 54.35 9.25
C VAL A 408 15.15 53.56 8.76
N LYS A 409 15.13 52.24 8.94
CA LYS A 409 16.16 51.30 8.47
C LYS A 409 15.67 50.64 7.18
N SER A 410 16.40 50.81 6.09
CA SER A 410 16.19 50.07 4.84
C SER A 410 16.72 48.65 5.00
N VAL A 411 15.88 47.66 4.66
CA VAL A 411 16.20 46.24 4.77
C VAL A 411 15.97 45.53 3.44
N THR A 412 16.67 44.42 3.25
CA THR A 412 16.48 43.53 2.10
C THR A 412 15.97 42.19 2.62
N ARG A 413 14.65 41.98 2.53
CA ARG A 413 14.03 40.76 3.05
C ARG A 413 14.28 39.55 2.13
N PRO A 414 14.27 38.32 2.66
CA PRO A 414 14.29 37.11 1.83
C PRO A 414 13.16 37.12 0.79
N VAL A 415 13.40 36.52 -0.38
CA VAL A 415 12.37 36.45 -1.44
C VAL A 415 11.11 35.69 -1.02
N ASN A 416 11.25 34.82 -0.02
CA ASN A 416 10.20 33.98 0.53
C ASN A 416 9.72 34.44 1.91
N ASP A 417 9.96 35.71 2.24
CA ASP A 417 9.43 36.35 3.45
C ASP A 417 7.90 36.34 3.49
N GLU A 418 7.27 36.50 2.33
CA GLU A 418 5.82 36.41 2.16
C GLU A 418 5.43 35.05 1.59
N CYS A 419 4.25 34.55 1.97
CA CYS A 419 3.74 33.26 1.49
C CYS A 419 3.58 33.20 -0.05
N THR A 420 3.34 34.34 -0.71
CA THR A 420 3.30 34.44 -2.18
C THR A 420 4.66 34.17 -2.82
N GLY A 421 5.76 34.45 -2.11
CA GLY A 421 7.14 34.19 -2.50
C GLY A 421 7.66 32.82 -2.07
N ALA A 422 6.80 31.93 -1.54
CA ALA A 422 7.22 30.65 -0.98
C ALA A 422 8.09 29.82 -1.95
N ILE A 423 9.28 29.42 -1.48
CA ILE A 423 10.23 28.61 -2.23
C ILE A 423 9.71 27.17 -2.36
N SER A 424 9.72 26.64 -3.59
CA SER A 424 9.31 25.26 -3.86
C SER A 424 10.38 24.24 -3.41
N LEU A 425 9.97 23.29 -2.57
CA LEU A 425 10.72 22.10 -2.20
C LEU A 425 10.19 20.89 -2.98
N THR A 426 11.08 19.96 -3.32
CA THR A 426 10.73 18.72 -4.02
C THR A 426 10.74 17.56 -3.04
N PRO A 427 9.59 16.92 -2.72
CA PRO A 427 9.57 15.74 -1.87
C PRO A 427 10.35 14.59 -2.50
N SER A 428 11.17 13.92 -1.70
CA SER A 428 12.04 12.80 -2.13
C SER A 428 12.03 11.68 -1.09
N THR A 429 12.45 10.46 -1.45
CA THR A 429 12.65 9.39 -0.45
C THR A 429 13.84 9.66 0.47
N THR A 430 14.78 10.53 0.05
CA THR A 430 15.92 10.98 0.85
C THR A 430 15.84 12.48 1.12
N CYS A 431 16.32 12.92 2.29
CA CYS A 431 16.37 14.35 2.63
C CYS A 431 17.42 15.03 1.77
N SER A 432 17.00 16.01 0.95
CA SER A 432 17.89 16.92 0.23
C SER A 432 17.75 18.31 0.85
N PRO A 433 18.61 18.69 1.81
CA PRO A 433 18.47 19.95 2.55
C PRO A 433 18.63 21.17 1.63
N VAL A 434 17.72 22.13 1.77
CA VAL A 434 17.77 23.45 1.14
C VAL A 434 18.08 24.49 2.21
N SER A 435 19.05 25.37 1.95
CA SER A 435 19.40 26.44 2.90
C SER A 435 18.30 27.51 2.98
N GLY A 436 18.07 28.00 4.20
CA GLY A 436 17.14 29.08 4.51
C GLY A 436 17.75 30.10 5.47
N THR A 437 17.15 31.29 5.53
CA THR A 437 17.53 32.35 6.47
C THR A 437 16.31 33.12 6.94
N LEU A 438 16.31 33.53 8.22
CA LEU A 438 15.35 34.49 8.80
C LEU A 438 15.98 35.88 8.97
N ALA A 439 17.19 36.11 8.44
CA ALA A 439 17.85 37.40 8.54
C ALA A 439 17.03 38.48 7.82
N ASP A 440 16.70 39.55 8.55
CA ASP A 440 15.84 40.66 8.10
C ASP A 440 14.43 40.22 7.61
N ALA A 441 13.99 38.99 7.91
CA ALA A 441 12.62 38.57 7.64
C ALA A 441 11.61 39.45 8.39
N SER A 442 10.36 39.48 7.95
CA SER A 442 9.25 40.14 8.65
C SER A 442 8.43 39.13 9.44
N THR A 443 7.68 39.62 10.43
CA THR A 443 6.69 38.79 11.14
C THR A 443 5.33 38.95 10.48
N THR A 444 4.74 37.86 9.99
CA THR A 444 3.38 37.88 9.46
C THR A 444 2.35 37.84 10.58
N THR A 445 1.45 38.82 10.58
CA THR A 445 0.48 39.10 11.67
C THR A 445 -0.79 38.24 11.63
N THR A 446 -0.97 37.38 10.63
CA THR A 446 -2.12 36.46 10.58
C THR A 446 -1.91 35.35 11.60
N THR A 447 -2.59 35.50 12.75
CA THR A 447 -2.57 34.56 13.86
C THR A 447 -3.17 33.21 13.46
N THR A 448 -2.32 32.22 13.26
CA THR A 448 -2.74 30.81 13.18
C THR A 448 -1.75 29.96 13.95
N SER A 449 -2.14 29.61 15.20
CA SER A 449 -1.77 28.45 16.04
C SER A 449 -0.31 28.01 16.21
N CYS A 450 0.64 28.59 15.48
CA CYS A 450 2.07 28.31 15.52
C CYS A 450 2.77 29.64 15.73
N GLY A 451 3.00 29.98 17.00
CA GLY A 451 3.53 31.29 17.41
C GLY A 451 5.02 31.40 17.13
N GLY A 452 5.46 32.59 16.72
CA GLY A 452 6.87 32.87 16.43
C GLY A 452 7.03 34.25 15.80
N ASN A 453 8.23 34.79 15.88
CA ASN A 453 8.66 36.04 15.26
C ASN A 453 9.48 35.74 14.01
N TYR A 454 9.46 36.62 13.01
CA TYR A 454 10.25 36.54 11.78
C TYR A 454 10.06 35.22 11.03
N ASP A 455 9.41 35.28 9.87
CA ASP A 455 9.03 34.07 9.18
C ASP A 455 9.34 34.07 7.69
N VAL A 456 9.56 32.87 7.18
CA VAL A 456 9.72 32.63 5.76
C VAL A 456 8.93 31.39 5.36
N PHE A 457 8.54 31.36 4.09
CA PHE A 457 7.63 30.36 3.55
C PHE A 457 8.32 29.44 2.54
N TYR A 458 7.93 28.18 2.57
CA TYR A 458 8.23 27.17 1.58
C TYR A 458 6.94 26.51 1.13
N LYS A 459 6.97 25.80 0.01
CA LYS A 459 5.83 25.02 -0.47
C LYS A 459 6.29 23.73 -1.11
N PHE A 460 5.46 22.70 -1.08
CA PHE A 460 5.71 21.46 -1.81
C PHE A 460 4.40 20.92 -2.38
N THR A 461 4.47 20.25 -3.52
CA THR A 461 3.34 19.50 -4.07
C THR A 461 3.46 18.05 -3.59
N ALA A 462 2.45 17.55 -2.88
CA ALA A 462 2.50 16.22 -2.29
C ALA A 462 2.60 15.14 -3.39
N THR A 463 3.66 14.33 -3.34
CA THR A 463 3.84 13.14 -4.19
C THR A 463 3.54 11.83 -3.45
N SER A 464 3.37 11.90 -2.14
CA SER A 464 2.97 10.82 -1.25
C SER A 464 1.85 11.33 -0.32
N PRO A 465 0.91 10.46 0.11
CA PRO A 465 -0.06 10.79 1.15
C PRO A 465 0.57 11.04 2.53
N ALA A 466 1.86 10.78 2.70
CA ALA A 466 2.60 11.13 3.90
C ALA A 466 3.98 11.69 3.60
N VAL A 467 4.40 12.68 4.39
CA VAL A 467 5.74 13.26 4.31
C VAL A 467 6.27 13.59 5.71
N LYS A 468 7.60 13.59 5.84
CA LYS A 468 8.34 14.10 6.97
C LYS A 468 9.04 15.38 6.57
N ILE A 469 8.76 16.48 7.25
CA ILE A 469 9.44 17.76 7.06
C ILE A 469 10.46 17.88 8.19
N THR A 470 11.70 18.17 7.83
CA THR A 470 12.79 18.33 8.80
C THR A 470 13.44 19.69 8.61
N VAL A 471 13.50 20.47 9.69
CA VAL A 471 14.12 21.79 9.72
C VAL A 471 15.23 21.78 10.77
N THR A 472 16.46 22.03 10.35
CA THR A 472 17.64 22.01 11.22
C THR A 472 18.22 23.42 11.34
N PRO A 473 18.22 24.05 12.52
CA PRO A 473 18.92 25.32 12.74
C PRO A 473 20.43 25.14 12.57
N THR A 474 21.13 26.12 12.00
CA THR A 474 22.60 26.06 11.88
C THR A 474 23.33 26.72 13.06
N LEU A 475 22.61 27.47 13.90
CA LEU A 475 23.14 28.15 15.07
C LEU A 475 22.58 27.53 16.34
N SER A 476 23.42 27.38 17.35
CA SER A 476 23.07 26.74 18.62
C SER A 476 22.15 27.56 19.53
N THR A 477 21.82 28.79 19.13
CA THR A 477 20.93 29.70 19.87
C THR A 477 19.63 29.96 19.13
N LEU A 478 19.47 29.41 17.91
CA LEU A 478 18.28 29.60 17.11
C LEU A 478 17.27 28.53 17.48
N ASP A 479 16.12 29.00 17.94
CA ASP A 479 14.95 28.19 18.26
C ASP A 479 13.92 28.40 17.15
N LEU A 480 13.53 27.32 16.48
CA LEU A 480 12.70 27.36 15.28
C LEU A 480 11.32 26.78 15.57
N VAL A 481 10.31 27.41 14.99
CA VAL A 481 8.94 26.93 15.00
C VAL A 481 8.51 26.63 13.57
N VAL A 482 7.92 25.47 13.32
CA VAL A 482 7.54 25.01 11.98
C VAL A 482 6.04 24.71 11.92
N GLY A 483 5.33 25.46 11.09
CA GLY A 483 3.92 25.25 10.80
C GLY A 483 3.69 24.74 9.37
N VAL A 484 2.70 23.86 9.18
CA VAL A 484 2.28 23.35 7.87
C VAL A 484 0.83 23.75 7.58
N PHE A 485 0.54 24.17 6.35
CA PHE A 485 -0.73 24.79 5.97
C PHE A 485 -1.24 24.24 4.63
N SER A 486 -2.55 24.17 4.46
CA SER A 486 -3.19 23.81 3.18
C SER A 486 -3.18 24.97 2.17
N GLY A 487 -3.00 26.20 2.64
CA GLY A 487 -2.87 27.40 1.80
C GLY A 487 -2.29 28.57 2.58
N CYS A 488 -1.89 29.64 1.88
CA CYS A 488 -1.49 30.88 2.52
C CYS A 488 -2.64 31.46 3.35
N GLY A 489 -2.39 31.77 4.63
CA GLY A 489 -3.38 32.37 5.54
C GLY A 489 -4.47 31.41 6.05
N THR A 490 -4.35 30.10 5.83
CA THR A 490 -5.23 29.10 6.45
C THR A 490 -4.76 28.76 7.85
N SER A 491 -5.61 28.12 8.67
CA SER A 491 -5.17 27.52 9.95
C SER A 491 -4.06 26.47 9.74
N SER A 492 -3.17 26.31 10.72
CA SER A 492 -2.13 25.27 10.64
C SER A 492 -2.75 23.88 10.67
N LEU A 493 -2.35 23.02 9.74
CA LEU A 493 -2.65 21.59 9.74
C LEU A 493 -1.87 20.87 10.84
N ASP A 494 -0.60 21.25 11.01
CA ASP A 494 0.24 20.83 12.13
C ASP A 494 1.22 21.97 12.46
N CYS A 495 1.68 21.97 13.70
CA CYS A 495 2.62 22.94 14.23
C CYS A 495 3.56 22.22 15.20
N LYS A 496 4.87 22.40 15.00
CA LYS A 496 5.91 21.83 15.85
C LYS A 496 6.84 22.92 16.37
N ASP A 497 7.00 22.87 17.68
CA ASP A 497 7.89 23.65 18.54
C ASP A 497 8.37 22.66 19.61
N ASN A 498 8.96 21.56 19.15
CA ASN A 498 9.13 20.35 19.96
C ASN A 498 10.34 20.44 20.87
N THR A 499 11.21 21.44 20.68
CA THR A 499 12.56 21.40 21.20
C THR A 499 13.06 22.77 21.65
N ALA A 500 14.01 22.80 22.59
CA ALA A 500 14.62 24.05 23.04
C ALA A 500 15.77 24.44 22.09
N SER A 501 16.16 25.71 22.08
CA SER A 501 17.22 26.29 21.23
C SER A 501 18.31 25.31 20.76
N ASN A 502 18.41 25.10 19.43
CA ASN A 502 19.34 24.28 18.62
C ASN A 502 18.88 22.92 18.10
N ASP A 503 17.74 22.44 18.54
CA ASP A 503 17.29 21.11 18.18
C ASP A 503 16.57 21.08 16.82
N VAL A 504 16.45 19.88 16.25
CA VAL A 504 15.85 19.67 14.93
C VAL A 504 14.33 19.61 15.06
N GLU A 505 13.64 20.47 14.32
CA GLU A 505 12.19 20.42 14.22
C GLU A 505 11.75 19.42 13.15
N VAL A 506 10.84 18.52 13.54
CA VAL A 506 10.33 17.44 12.70
C VAL A 506 8.81 17.46 12.71
N VAL A 507 8.22 17.60 11.52
CA VAL A 507 6.77 17.50 11.30
C VAL A 507 6.47 16.25 10.47
N ASP A 508 5.77 15.29 11.05
CA ASP A 508 5.29 14.10 10.35
C ASP A 508 3.83 14.33 9.93
N MET A 509 3.61 14.42 8.62
CA MET A 509 2.30 14.64 8.02
C MET A 509 1.80 13.35 7.39
N ASP A 510 0.57 12.95 7.72
CA ASP A 510 -0.17 11.86 7.09
C ASP A 510 -1.48 12.40 6.48
N GLY A 511 -2.11 11.63 5.57
CA GLY A 511 -3.41 11.99 4.98
C GLY A 511 -3.37 13.15 3.96
N LEU A 512 -2.19 13.44 3.40
CA LEU A 512 -2.06 14.44 2.33
C LEU A 512 -2.71 13.95 1.03
N ILE A 513 -3.27 14.88 0.27
CA ILE A 513 -3.86 14.60 -1.04
C ILE A 513 -2.77 14.78 -2.09
N ILE A 514 -2.40 13.70 -2.80
CA ILE A 514 -1.39 13.74 -3.86
C ILE A 514 -1.80 14.77 -4.93
N GLY A 515 -0.86 15.60 -5.35
CA GLY A 515 -1.07 16.68 -6.32
C GLY A 515 -1.49 18.01 -5.71
N ASN A 516 -1.94 18.04 -4.45
CA ASN A 516 -2.19 19.31 -3.75
C ASN A 516 -0.87 19.94 -3.29
N THR A 517 -0.84 21.27 -3.29
CA THR A 517 0.29 22.06 -2.79
C THR A 517 0.05 22.47 -1.34
N TYR A 518 1.02 22.21 -0.49
CA TYR A 518 1.02 22.57 0.93
C TYR A 518 2.13 23.59 1.18
N TYR A 519 1.94 24.43 2.19
CA TYR A 519 2.85 25.50 2.56
C TYR A 519 3.48 25.20 3.92
N ILE A 520 4.74 25.56 4.07
CA ILE A 520 5.51 25.41 5.31
C ILE A 520 5.95 26.81 5.73
N LYS A 521 5.64 27.19 6.97
CA LYS A 521 6.11 28.42 7.58
C LYS A 521 7.21 28.06 8.57
N VAL A 522 8.39 28.64 8.41
CA VAL A 522 9.51 28.48 9.35
C VAL A 522 9.70 29.82 10.05
N GLN A 523 9.71 29.81 11.39
CA GLN A 523 9.71 31.01 12.22
C GLN A 523 10.77 30.89 13.31
N ALA A 524 11.23 32.01 13.87
CA ALA A 524 12.03 32.00 15.09
C ALA A 524 11.14 32.16 16.32
N TYR A 525 11.38 31.37 17.37
CA TYR A 525 10.69 31.60 18.64
C TYR A 525 11.13 32.95 19.27
N SER A 526 12.44 33.24 19.22
CA SER A 526 13.02 34.46 19.81
C SER A 526 12.78 35.73 18.99
N SER A 527 12.82 36.89 19.65
CA SER A 527 12.66 38.21 19.02
C SER A 527 13.93 38.77 18.36
N THR A 528 15.03 38.01 18.29
CA THR A 528 16.29 38.43 17.66
C THR A 528 16.81 37.41 16.65
N VAL A 529 16.87 37.80 15.37
CA VAL A 529 17.23 36.91 14.24
C VAL A 529 18.44 37.40 13.44
N ALA A 530 19.34 38.16 14.05
CA ALA A 530 20.54 38.62 13.36
C ALA A 530 21.42 37.42 12.95
N ALA A 531 21.46 37.13 11.64
CA ALA A 531 22.18 36.02 10.99
C ALA A 531 21.67 34.60 11.30
N SER A 532 20.37 34.40 11.50
CA SER A 532 19.76 33.08 11.69
C SER A 532 19.59 32.33 10.36
N THR A 533 20.38 31.27 10.17
CA THR A 533 20.26 30.34 9.04
C THR A 533 19.80 28.95 9.49
N PHE A 534 19.20 28.20 8.58
CA PHE A 534 18.73 26.84 8.80
C PHE A 534 18.78 26.03 7.50
N THR A 535 18.51 24.73 7.60
CA THR A 535 18.25 23.88 6.43
C THR A 535 16.88 23.22 6.56
N ILE A 536 16.20 22.99 5.43
CA ILE A 536 14.89 22.36 5.37
C ILE A 536 14.84 21.29 4.28
N CYS A 537 14.17 20.17 4.54
CA CYS A 537 13.84 19.19 3.51
C CYS A 537 12.46 18.55 3.73
N VAL A 538 11.90 17.99 2.66
CA VAL A 538 10.65 17.22 2.67
C VAL A 538 10.94 15.81 2.18
N GLN A 539 10.69 14.81 3.03
CA GLN A 539 10.88 13.40 2.72
C GLN A 539 9.53 12.70 2.56
N ASN A 540 9.30 11.98 1.46
CA ASN A 540 8.14 11.11 1.33
C ASN A 540 8.21 9.99 2.37
N GLN A 541 7.10 9.79 3.07
CA GLN A 541 6.90 8.70 4.02
C GLN A 541 5.88 7.71 3.47
N VAL A 542 5.92 6.48 4.00
CA VAL A 542 4.88 5.48 3.74
C VAL A 542 3.75 5.76 4.73
N SER A 543 2.54 6.07 4.24
CA SER A 543 1.42 6.53 5.08
C SER A 543 0.62 5.39 5.71
N GLN A 544 0.57 4.23 5.06
CA GLN A 544 -0.31 3.12 5.38
C GLN A 544 0.48 1.81 5.48
N ALA A 545 -0.10 0.84 6.18
CA ALA A 545 0.40 -0.53 6.19
C ALA A 545 0.56 -1.06 4.75
N PRO A 546 1.47 -2.03 4.51
CA PRO A 546 1.62 -2.67 3.22
C PRO A 546 0.28 -3.21 2.70
N ALA A 547 0.06 -3.25 1.37
CA ALA A 547 -1.21 -3.72 0.81
C ALA A 547 -1.53 -5.19 1.19
N ASN A 548 -0.51 -5.95 1.59
CA ASN A 548 -0.60 -7.33 2.04
C ASN A 548 -0.52 -7.48 3.57
N ASP A 549 -0.80 -6.42 4.32
CA ASP A 549 -0.93 -6.46 5.78
C ASP A 549 -1.99 -7.47 6.23
N GLU A 550 -3.13 -7.48 5.53
CA GLU A 550 -4.17 -8.48 5.74
C GLU A 550 -4.08 -9.59 4.70
N CYS A 551 -4.46 -10.79 5.14
CA CYS A 551 -4.35 -12.00 4.33
C CYS A 551 -5.19 -11.98 3.03
N THR A 552 -6.25 -11.16 2.98
CA THR A 552 -7.02 -10.88 1.75
C THR A 552 -6.19 -10.14 0.69
N GLY A 553 -5.20 -9.36 1.11
CA GLY A 553 -4.24 -8.64 0.27
C GLY A 553 -2.99 -9.44 -0.08
N ALA A 554 -2.93 -10.75 0.22
CA ALA A 554 -1.74 -11.57 0.05
C ALA A 554 -1.14 -11.47 -1.37
N ILE A 555 0.14 -11.10 -1.45
CA ILE A 555 0.89 -10.96 -2.71
C ILE A 555 1.22 -12.34 -3.27
N ALA A 556 1.01 -12.54 -4.57
CA ALA A 556 1.33 -13.79 -5.24
C ALA A 556 2.85 -13.93 -5.46
N LEU A 557 3.41 -15.06 -5.04
CA LEU A 557 4.77 -15.52 -5.33
C LEU A 557 4.73 -16.63 -6.36
N THR A 558 5.68 -16.61 -7.29
CA THR A 558 5.87 -17.67 -8.28
C THR A 558 6.91 -18.66 -7.75
N PRO A 559 6.58 -19.95 -7.57
CA PRO A 559 7.57 -20.95 -7.22
C PRO A 559 8.59 -21.16 -8.36
N ASN A 560 9.88 -21.17 -8.02
CA ASN A 560 10.98 -21.28 -8.98
C ASN A 560 11.97 -22.38 -8.57
N THR A 561 12.79 -22.89 -9.50
CA THR A 561 13.81 -23.92 -9.17
C THR A 561 14.97 -23.38 -8.32
N ALA A 562 15.11 -22.06 -8.23
CA ALA A 562 16.02 -21.34 -7.34
C ALA A 562 15.28 -20.18 -6.67
N CYS A 563 15.81 -19.63 -5.57
CA CYS A 563 15.19 -18.51 -4.87
C CYS A 563 15.19 -17.24 -5.73
N SER A 564 14.02 -16.86 -6.22
CA SER A 564 13.75 -15.54 -6.79
C SER A 564 13.12 -14.68 -5.71
N SER A 565 13.94 -13.96 -4.95
CA SER A 565 13.50 -13.15 -3.82
C SER A 565 12.61 -11.98 -4.26
N VAL A 566 11.49 -11.83 -3.56
CA VAL A 566 10.61 -10.66 -3.62
C VAL A 566 10.87 -9.83 -2.37
N ALA A 567 11.15 -8.54 -2.56
CA ALA A 567 11.34 -7.60 -1.46
C ALA A 567 10.01 -7.32 -0.75
N GLY A 568 10.05 -7.29 0.58
CA GLY A 568 8.90 -7.02 1.45
C GLY A 568 9.29 -6.11 2.62
N THR A 569 8.27 -5.57 3.29
CA THR A 569 8.43 -4.80 4.52
C THR A 569 7.26 -5.06 5.46
N ILE A 570 7.52 -4.96 6.76
CA ILE A 570 6.50 -4.94 7.82
C ILE A 570 6.36 -3.52 8.42
N TYR A 571 6.97 -2.50 7.80
CA TYR A 571 6.85 -1.13 8.28
C TYR A 571 5.39 -0.66 8.23
N LYS A 572 4.86 -0.18 9.37
CA LYS A 572 3.44 0.15 9.59
C LYS A 572 2.47 -1.03 9.42
N ALA A 573 2.94 -2.27 9.25
CA ALA A 573 2.07 -3.44 9.29
C ALA A 573 1.34 -3.52 10.63
N THR A 574 0.14 -4.07 10.66
CA THR A 574 -0.61 -4.38 11.88
C THR A 574 -0.42 -5.85 12.25
N THR A 575 -0.74 -6.19 13.49
CA THR A 575 -0.77 -7.61 13.89
C THR A 575 -2.13 -8.16 13.51
N SER A 576 -2.16 -9.10 12.57
CA SER A 576 -3.41 -9.67 12.06
C SER A 576 -4.07 -10.57 13.09
N ALA A 577 -5.36 -10.84 12.87
CA ALA A 577 -6.13 -11.76 13.71
C ALA A 577 -5.77 -13.25 13.49
N VAL A 578 -4.83 -13.58 12.58
CA VAL A 578 -4.43 -14.96 12.28
C VAL A 578 -3.49 -15.48 13.37
N THR A 579 -4.09 -16.13 14.37
CA THR A 579 -3.38 -16.68 15.54
C THR A 579 -2.88 -18.11 15.36
N THR A 580 -3.30 -18.82 14.31
CA THR A 580 -2.78 -20.15 13.96
C THR A 580 -1.33 -20.06 13.46
N GLY A 581 -0.49 -21.06 13.77
CA GLY A 581 0.95 -21.05 13.43
C GLY A 581 1.86 -20.64 14.61
N CYS A 582 2.98 -19.97 14.34
CA CYS A 582 3.95 -19.56 15.39
C CYS A 582 3.58 -18.29 16.17
N GLY A 583 2.41 -17.71 15.94
CA GLY A 583 2.10 -16.35 16.37
C GLY A 583 2.87 -15.30 15.57
N GLY A 584 3.35 -14.24 16.23
CA GLY A 584 4.08 -13.12 15.64
C GLY A 584 3.34 -11.78 15.78
N TYR A 585 4.07 -10.68 15.61
CA TYR A 585 3.55 -9.32 15.61
C TYR A 585 3.88 -8.64 14.28
N TYR A 586 3.05 -7.70 13.83
CA TYR A 586 3.25 -6.91 12.62
C TYR A 586 3.56 -7.79 11.40
N ASP A 587 2.51 -8.24 10.74
CA ASP A 587 2.62 -9.33 9.78
C ASP A 587 2.07 -8.97 8.40
N VAL A 588 2.62 -9.64 7.40
CA VAL A 588 2.19 -9.49 6.02
C VAL A 588 2.09 -10.85 5.35
N PHE A 589 1.22 -10.94 4.35
CA PHE A 589 0.84 -12.18 3.72
C PHE A 589 1.31 -12.29 2.28
N TYR A 590 1.64 -13.52 1.90
CA TYR A 590 1.92 -13.92 0.52
C TYR A 590 1.14 -15.19 0.20
N LYS A 591 1.05 -15.55 -1.07
CA LYS A 591 0.42 -16.79 -1.52
C LYS A 591 1.15 -17.35 -2.73
N PHE A 592 1.08 -18.67 -2.92
CA PHE A 592 1.62 -19.31 -4.12
C PHE A 592 0.72 -20.47 -4.55
N VAL A 593 0.69 -20.75 -5.84
CA VAL A 593 0.05 -21.96 -6.39
C VAL A 593 1.12 -23.05 -6.46
N ALA A 594 0.94 -24.15 -5.73
CA ALA A 594 1.91 -25.23 -5.77
C ALA A 594 2.00 -25.83 -7.19
N ASN A 595 3.22 -26.07 -7.68
CA ASN A 595 3.50 -26.70 -8.98
C ASN A 595 4.16 -28.09 -8.82
N ALA A 596 4.33 -28.54 -7.58
CA ALA A 596 4.97 -29.79 -7.19
C ALA A 596 4.42 -30.22 -5.81
N PRO A 597 4.57 -31.51 -5.42
CA PRO A 597 4.13 -31.99 -4.11
C PRO A 597 5.01 -31.53 -2.95
N THR A 598 6.13 -30.88 -3.23
CA THR A 598 7.05 -30.29 -2.26
C THR A 598 7.41 -28.87 -2.65
N ALA A 599 7.68 -28.02 -1.65
CA ALA A 599 8.21 -26.68 -1.86
C ALA A 599 9.00 -26.23 -0.62
N THR A 600 9.97 -25.35 -0.81
CA THR A 600 10.68 -24.65 0.26
C THR A 600 10.26 -23.19 0.25
N VAL A 601 9.98 -22.60 1.42
CA VAL A 601 9.75 -21.15 1.56
C VAL A 601 10.87 -20.57 2.40
N ASN A 602 11.54 -19.54 1.88
CA ASN A 602 12.59 -18.82 2.61
C ASN A 602 12.15 -17.37 2.84
N ALA A 603 12.43 -16.84 4.04
CA ALA A 603 12.27 -15.43 4.36
C ALA A 603 13.51 -14.92 5.13
N THR A 604 14.13 -13.85 4.65
CA THR A 604 15.35 -13.26 5.24
C THR A 604 15.08 -11.85 5.70
N GLY A 605 15.20 -11.59 7.00
CA GLY A 605 14.99 -10.25 7.59
C GLY A 605 16.19 -9.33 7.43
N SER A 606 15.97 -8.02 7.58
CA SER A 606 17.06 -7.06 7.83
C SER A 606 17.66 -7.27 9.23
N SER A 607 18.85 -6.71 9.50
CA SER A 607 19.61 -6.90 10.75
C SER A 607 18.86 -6.52 12.04
N GLU A 608 17.77 -5.76 11.93
CA GLU A 608 16.97 -5.30 13.08
C GLU A 608 15.74 -6.19 13.34
N ILE A 609 15.39 -7.08 12.40
CA ILE A 609 14.16 -7.87 12.48
C ILE A 609 14.49 -9.35 12.64
N ASP A 610 14.03 -9.91 13.74
CA ASP A 610 13.87 -11.34 13.93
C ASP A 610 12.51 -11.78 13.36
N MET A 611 12.51 -12.67 12.36
CA MET A 611 11.35 -13.01 11.56
C MET A 611 10.78 -14.39 11.91
N LYS A 612 9.46 -14.50 11.88
CA LYS A 612 8.72 -15.76 11.94
C LYS A 612 8.05 -16.04 10.62
N LEU A 613 8.04 -17.31 10.22
CA LEU A 613 7.46 -17.75 8.96
C LEU A 613 6.44 -18.87 9.21
N SER A 614 5.19 -18.65 8.79
CA SER A 614 4.11 -19.65 8.88
C SER A 614 3.47 -19.89 7.51
N VAL A 615 3.09 -21.13 7.20
CA VAL A 615 2.45 -21.51 5.93
C VAL A 615 1.12 -22.22 6.21
N PHE A 616 0.07 -21.87 5.46
CA PHE A 616 -1.30 -22.30 5.69
C PHE A 616 -1.94 -22.90 4.42
N SER A 617 -2.87 -23.83 4.61
CA SER A 617 -3.67 -24.44 3.54
C SER A 617 -4.67 -23.49 2.88
N ALA A 618 -5.07 -22.44 3.59
CA ALA A 618 -5.92 -21.35 3.12
C ALA A 618 -5.63 -20.12 3.99
N CYS A 619 -6.15 -18.96 3.60
CA CYS A 619 -6.05 -17.74 4.38
C CYS A 619 -6.64 -17.93 5.79
N GLY A 620 -5.79 -17.89 6.83
CA GLY A 620 -6.18 -18.20 8.22
C GLY A 620 -6.58 -19.65 8.49
N GLY A 621 -6.32 -20.57 7.56
CA GLY A 621 -6.67 -21.98 7.65
C GLY A 621 -5.73 -22.80 8.53
N THR A 622 -5.66 -24.10 8.26
CA THR A 622 -4.76 -25.02 8.97
C THR A 622 -3.30 -24.66 8.70
N SER A 623 -2.53 -24.46 9.76
CA SER A 623 -1.07 -24.29 9.68
C SER A 623 -0.44 -25.60 9.20
N LEU A 624 0.21 -25.55 8.04
CA LEU A 624 0.97 -26.67 7.45
C LEU A 624 2.36 -26.75 8.05
N ALA A 625 2.97 -25.59 8.28
CA ALA A 625 4.30 -25.49 8.87
C ALA A 625 4.50 -24.10 9.48
N CYS A 626 5.40 -24.03 10.44
CA CYS A 626 5.73 -22.86 11.21
C CYS A 626 7.20 -22.97 11.64
N VAL A 627 7.98 -21.90 11.48
CA VAL A 627 9.38 -21.85 11.89
C VAL A 627 9.77 -20.48 12.46
N ASP A 628 10.68 -20.52 13.43
CA ASP A 628 11.26 -19.43 14.19
C ASP A 628 12.61 -19.95 14.73
N ASN A 629 13.55 -20.24 13.82
CA ASN A 629 14.78 -20.98 14.12
C ASN A 629 16.04 -20.11 14.11
N THR A 630 15.94 -18.88 13.63
CA THR A 630 17.06 -17.96 13.47
C THR A 630 16.86 -16.70 14.31
N TYR A 631 17.74 -15.72 14.14
CA TYR A 631 17.72 -14.45 14.89
C TYR A 631 17.65 -13.28 13.90
N SER A 632 17.69 -12.05 14.41
CA SER A 632 17.65 -10.85 13.59
C SER A 632 18.65 -10.85 12.43
N GLY A 633 18.17 -10.57 11.22
CA GLY A 633 18.99 -10.51 10.00
C GLY A 633 19.26 -11.84 9.30
N GLU A 634 18.82 -12.95 9.87
CA GLU A 634 19.05 -14.29 9.33
C GLU A 634 17.85 -14.80 8.50
N THR A 635 17.97 -16.01 7.94
CA THR A 635 16.98 -16.61 7.04
C THR A 635 16.17 -17.71 7.71
N GLU A 636 14.86 -17.51 7.81
CA GLU A 636 13.89 -18.55 8.12
C GLU A 636 13.60 -19.43 6.90
N THR A 637 13.58 -20.75 7.11
CA THR A 637 13.37 -21.74 6.03
C THR A 637 12.33 -22.78 6.45
N VAL A 638 11.28 -22.95 5.63
CA VAL A 638 10.25 -23.97 5.79
C VAL A 638 10.30 -24.97 4.63
N GLN A 639 10.33 -26.26 4.94
CA GLN A 639 10.18 -27.35 3.97
C GLN A 639 8.75 -27.90 4.02
N LEU A 640 8.06 -27.89 2.89
CA LEU A 640 6.68 -28.33 2.74
C LEU A 640 6.63 -29.64 1.95
N THR A 641 5.78 -30.57 2.39
CA THR A 641 5.48 -31.84 1.70
C THR A 641 3.97 -32.05 1.62
N GLY A 642 3.53 -32.94 0.73
CA GLY A 642 2.11 -33.26 0.56
C GLY A 642 1.28 -32.12 -0.05
N LEU A 643 1.92 -31.20 -0.77
CA LEU A 643 1.22 -30.15 -1.50
C LEU A 643 0.45 -30.75 -2.69
N THR A 644 -0.70 -30.18 -3.02
CA THR A 644 -1.46 -30.56 -4.22
C THR A 644 -1.15 -29.54 -5.32
N ALA A 645 -0.59 -30.00 -6.45
CA ALA A 645 -0.29 -29.12 -7.57
C ALA A 645 -1.59 -28.45 -8.08
N GLY A 646 -1.55 -27.14 -8.35
CA GLY A 646 -2.71 -26.31 -8.69
C GLY A 646 -3.43 -25.70 -7.48
N THR A 647 -3.15 -26.15 -6.25
CA THR A 647 -3.75 -25.57 -5.03
C THR A 647 -2.98 -24.34 -4.56
N THR A 648 -3.71 -23.31 -4.10
CA THR A 648 -3.11 -22.09 -3.53
C THR A 648 -2.85 -22.26 -2.03
N TYR A 649 -1.65 -21.91 -1.60
CA TYR A 649 -1.21 -21.90 -0.21
C TYR A 649 -0.82 -20.48 0.21
N TYR A 650 -0.92 -20.17 1.51
CA TYR A 650 -0.68 -18.83 2.06
C TYR A 650 0.53 -18.85 2.98
N ILE A 651 1.31 -17.78 2.97
CA ILE A 651 2.52 -17.58 3.78
C ILE A 651 2.29 -16.32 4.61
N LYS A 652 2.56 -16.38 5.91
CA LYS A 652 2.61 -15.23 6.82
C LYS A 652 4.06 -14.99 7.21
N VAL A 653 4.53 -13.77 7.01
CA VAL A 653 5.83 -13.28 7.47
C VAL A 653 5.56 -12.25 8.56
N SER A 654 6.09 -12.46 9.77
CA SER A 654 5.73 -11.66 10.95
C SER A 654 6.91 -11.44 11.88
N ALA A 655 7.04 -10.29 12.53
CA ALA A 655 8.11 -10.07 13.50
C ALA A 655 7.96 -10.95 14.75
N PHE A 656 9.09 -11.32 15.35
CA PHE A 656 9.13 -11.95 16.67
C PHE A 656 8.78 -10.97 17.80
N SER A 657 9.23 -9.73 17.69
CA SER A 657 9.15 -8.70 18.74
C SER A 657 7.85 -7.89 18.72
N THR A 658 7.42 -7.42 19.89
CA THR A 658 6.30 -6.47 20.06
C THR A 658 6.68 -5.03 19.72
N SER A 659 7.97 -4.73 19.56
CA SER A 659 8.43 -3.39 19.20
C SER A 659 7.91 -2.98 17.82
N PRO A 660 7.31 -1.78 17.67
CA PRO A 660 6.83 -1.30 16.38
C PRO A 660 7.93 -1.30 15.31
N PRO A 661 7.67 -1.84 14.10
CA PRO A 661 8.64 -1.83 13.02
C PRO A 661 8.95 -0.40 12.56
N THR A 662 10.21 -0.16 12.21
CA THR A 662 10.74 1.10 11.67
C THR A 662 10.79 1.07 10.14
N SER A 663 11.10 2.19 9.49
CA SER A 663 11.21 2.26 8.03
C SER A 663 12.33 1.37 7.45
N THR A 664 13.25 0.90 8.29
CA THR A 664 14.33 -0.05 7.95
C THR A 664 13.89 -1.51 8.07
N SER A 665 12.70 -1.77 8.63
CA SER A 665 12.14 -3.11 8.85
C SER A 665 11.67 -3.77 7.54
N THR A 666 12.65 -4.21 6.75
CA THR A 666 12.49 -4.88 5.44
C THR A 666 12.94 -6.34 5.48
N PHE A 667 12.53 -7.13 4.49
CA PHE A 667 12.90 -8.55 4.31
C PHE A 667 12.82 -8.97 2.84
N THR A 668 13.28 -10.17 2.53
CA THR A 668 13.01 -10.84 1.24
C THR A 668 12.34 -12.19 1.44
N VAL A 669 11.41 -12.57 0.57
CA VAL A 669 10.72 -13.87 0.61
C VAL A 669 10.73 -14.55 -0.77
N CYS A 670 10.87 -15.88 -0.81
CA CYS A 670 10.77 -16.65 -2.05
C CYS A 670 10.19 -18.05 -1.80
N VAL A 671 9.69 -18.67 -2.88
CA VAL A 671 9.26 -20.07 -2.90
C VAL A 671 10.12 -20.83 -3.90
N ILE A 672 10.75 -21.89 -3.44
CA ILE A 672 11.59 -22.78 -4.24
C ILE A 672 10.85 -24.09 -4.44
N SER A 673 10.65 -24.48 -5.69
CA SER A 673 10.15 -25.81 -6.03
C SER A 673 10.59 -26.19 -7.44
N THR A 674 10.83 -27.47 -7.64
CA THR A 674 11.03 -28.06 -8.97
C THR A 674 9.69 -28.58 -9.46
N PRO A 675 9.09 -28.00 -10.52
CA PRO A 675 7.86 -28.51 -11.09
C PRO A 675 7.98 -30.02 -11.36
N ALA A 676 6.93 -30.77 -11.07
CA ALA A 676 6.86 -32.16 -11.53
C ALA A 676 6.87 -32.13 -13.08
N THR A 677 7.97 -32.53 -13.70
CA THR A 677 8.06 -32.57 -15.17
C THR A 677 7.13 -33.67 -15.67
N VAL A 678 6.05 -33.29 -16.32
CA VAL A 678 5.22 -34.22 -17.09
C VAL A 678 5.98 -34.60 -18.38
N PRO A 679 5.76 -35.79 -18.94
CA PRO A 679 6.38 -36.18 -20.21
C PRO A 679 5.97 -35.22 -21.34
N VAL A 680 6.86 -34.96 -22.31
CA VAL A 680 6.53 -34.09 -23.48
C VAL A 680 5.31 -34.60 -24.26
N ASN A 681 5.08 -35.90 -24.21
CA ASN A 681 3.96 -36.57 -24.84
C ASN A 681 2.80 -36.88 -23.89
N ASP A 682 2.67 -36.13 -22.80
CA ASP A 682 1.52 -36.20 -21.90
C ASP A 682 0.20 -35.92 -22.64
N GLU A 683 0.22 -34.90 -23.50
CA GLU A 683 -0.91 -34.58 -24.37
C GLU A 683 -0.69 -35.09 -25.79
N CYS A 684 -1.78 -35.48 -26.45
CA CYS A 684 -1.73 -36.03 -27.80
C CYS A 684 -1.11 -35.07 -28.84
N SER A 685 -1.22 -33.77 -28.62
CA SER A 685 -0.53 -32.75 -29.46
C SER A 685 1.00 -32.88 -29.42
N GLY A 686 1.54 -33.34 -28.29
CA GLY A 686 2.96 -33.63 -28.03
C GLY A 686 3.38 -35.06 -28.37
N ALA A 687 2.52 -35.85 -29.03
CA ALA A 687 2.80 -37.25 -29.33
C ALA A 687 4.16 -37.46 -30.01
N ILE A 688 4.99 -38.32 -29.41
CA ILE A 688 6.32 -38.66 -29.92
C ILE A 688 6.15 -39.48 -31.20
N THR A 689 6.92 -39.14 -32.24
CA THR A 689 6.85 -39.85 -33.52
C THR A 689 7.67 -41.13 -33.45
N LEU A 690 7.04 -42.26 -33.73
CA LEU A 690 7.66 -43.57 -33.93
C LEU A 690 7.90 -43.76 -35.43
N THR A 691 9.00 -44.42 -35.77
CA THR A 691 9.35 -44.76 -37.14
C THR A 691 8.97 -46.23 -37.39
N PRO A 692 7.95 -46.51 -38.21
CA PRO A 692 7.61 -47.88 -38.57
C PRO A 692 8.77 -48.56 -39.29
N SER A 693 9.05 -49.81 -38.92
CA SER A 693 10.18 -50.60 -39.45
C SER A 693 9.76 -52.07 -39.60
N THR A 694 10.47 -52.85 -40.41
CA THR A 694 10.25 -54.31 -40.46
C THR A 694 10.73 -55.03 -39.21
N SER A 695 11.62 -54.40 -38.43
CA SER A 695 12.07 -54.84 -37.11
C SER A 695 11.63 -53.88 -36.00
N CYS A 696 11.37 -54.41 -34.81
CA CYS A 696 11.03 -53.59 -33.64
C CYS A 696 12.27 -52.81 -33.16
N ASN A 697 12.17 -51.47 -33.21
CA ASN A 697 13.17 -50.55 -32.67
C ASN A 697 12.56 -49.85 -31.43
N PRO A 698 12.77 -50.38 -30.20
CA PRO A 698 12.08 -49.90 -29.01
C PRO A 698 12.50 -48.47 -28.63
N VAL A 699 11.50 -47.64 -28.34
CA VAL A 699 11.65 -46.30 -27.74
C VAL A 699 11.23 -46.38 -26.28
N THR A 700 12.08 -45.91 -25.36
CA THR A 700 11.73 -45.85 -23.93
C THR A 700 10.68 -44.77 -23.67
N GLY A 701 9.66 -45.12 -22.88
CA GLY A 701 8.58 -44.25 -22.44
C GLY A 701 8.40 -44.26 -20.91
N THR A 702 7.72 -43.24 -20.40
CA THR A 702 7.36 -43.12 -18.98
C THR A 702 6.01 -42.44 -18.83
N SER A 703 5.22 -42.91 -17.88
CA SER A 703 3.97 -42.26 -17.46
C SER A 703 4.15 -41.52 -16.12
N LEU A 704 5.39 -41.34 -15.66
CA LEU A 704 5.70 -40.59 -14.43
C LEU A 704 5.20 -39.15 -14.56
N ASN A 705 4.35 -38.73 -13.61
CA ASN A 705 3.68 -37.42 -13.60
C ASN A 705 2.70 -37.17 -14.76
N ALA A 706 2.45 -38.15 -15.64
CA ALA A 706 1.51 -37.98 -16.74
C ALA A 706 0.08 -37.76 -16.23
N THR A 707 -0.64 -36.85 -16.88
CA THR A 707 -2.04 -36.52 -16.59
C THR A 707 -2.98 -37.52 -17.27
N LYS A 708 -4.25 -37.49 -16.86
CA LYS A 708 -5.32 -38.30 -17.46
C LYS A 708 -5.94 -37.54 -18.62
N SER A 709 -5.87 -38.07 -19.83
CA SER A 709 -6.58 -37.48 -20.97
C SER A 709 -8.10 -37.70 -20.90
N THR A 710 -8.85 -36.80 -21.52
CA THR A 710 -10.34 -36.77 -21.50
C THR A 710 -10.99 -37.71 -22.52
N ILE A 711 -10.26 -38.69 -23.05
CA ILE A 711 -10.77 -39.61 -24.10
C ILE A 711 -11.68 -40.68 -23.47
N THR A 712 -13.01 -40.54 -23.62
CA THR A 712 -14.05 -41.27 -22.86
C THR A 712 -14.87 -42.31 -23.66
N ALA A 713 -14.24 -43.32 -24.25
CA ALA A 713 -14.91 -44.56 -24.73
C ALA A 713 -13.96 -45.73 -24.38
N SER A 714 -14.24 -46.82 -23.65
CA SER A 714 -15.35 -47.79 -23.43
C SER A 714 -15.21 -49.13 -24.17
N SER A 715 -14.14 -49.89 -23.86
CA SER A 715 -14.13 -51.37 -23.73
C SER A 715 -12.78 -51.91 -23.21
N CYS A 716 -11.66 -51.24 -23.52
CA CYS A 716 -10.39 -51.44 -22.79
C CYS A 716 -10.38 -50.51 -21.57
N GLN A 717 -9.94 -51.03 -20.42
CA GLN A 717 -10.16 -50.41 -19.11
C GLN A 717 -9.58 -48.99 -19.01
N THR A 718 -10.06 -48.19 -18.05
CA THR A 718 -9.60 -46.79 -17.87
C THR A 718 -8.45 -46.72 -16.87
N GLY A 719 -7.26 -46.32 -17.33
CA GLY A 719 -6.15 -45.85 -16.51
C GLY A 719 -6.28 -44.38 -16.12
N ASN A 720 -5.51 -43.93 -15.13
CA ASN A 720 -5.49 -42.54 -14.63
C ASN A 720 -4.30 -41.69 -15.08
N SER A 721 -3.36 -42.24 -15.86
CA SER A 721 -2.21 -41.52 -16.41
C SER A 721 -1.88 -42.11 -17.78
N ASP A 722 -1.74 -41.28 -18.80
CA ASP A 722 -1.53 -41.72 -20.18
C ASP A 722 -0.57 -40.81 -20.96
N VAL A 723 0.07 -41.38 -21.98
CA VAL A 723 0.99 -40.68 -22.87
C VAL A 723 0.79 -41.12 -24.32
N PHE A 724 1.17 -40.26 -25.26
CA PHE A 724 0.86 -40.42 -26.67
C PHE A 724 2.08 -40.61 -27.56
N TYR A 725 1.92 -41.43 -28.60
CA TYR A 725 2.86 -41.63 -29.68
C TYR A 725 2.12 -41.52 -31.02
N LYS A 726 2.84 -41.36 -32.12
CA LYS A 726 2.25 -41.33 -33.46
C LYS A 726 3.17 -41.93 -34.50
N PHE A 727 2.62 -42.44 -35.60
CA PHE A 727 3.41 -42.82 -36.77
C PHE A 727 2.63 -42.53 -38.04
N VAL A 728 3.35 -42.33 -39.15
CA VAL A 728 2.74 -42.24 -40.49
C VAL A 728 2.70 -43.64 -41.08
N ALA A 729 1.52 -44.11 -41.45
CA ALA A 729 1.37 -45.45 -42.03
C ALA A 729 2.08 -45.54 -43.39
N THR A 730 2.99 -46.51 -43.52
CA THR A 730 3.69 -46.84 -44.77
C THR A 730 3.18 -48.15 -45.38
N SER A 731 2.36 -48.89 -44.64
CA SER A 731 1.65 -50.10 -45.05
C SER A 731 0.20 -50.02 -44.56
N THR A 732 -0.69 -50.83 -45.15
CA THR A 732 -2.07 -50.99 -44.69
C THR A 732 -2.19 -51.78 -43.39
N ASN A 733 -1.09 -52.41 -42.95
CA ASN A 733 -1.00 -53.16 -41.70
C ASN A 733 0.19 -52.66 -40.87
N ALA A 734 0.01 -52.59 -39.56
CA ALA A 734 1.08 -52.29 -38.61
C ALA A 734 0.82 -53.02 -37.28
N VAL A 735 1.88 -53.32 -36.54
CA VAL A 735 1.80 -53.90 -35.20
C VAL A 735 2.51 -52.98 -34.23
N VAL A 736 1.84 -52.61 -33.14
CA VAL A 736 2.43 -51.81 -32.06
C VAL A 736 2.71 -52.72 -30.88
N THR A 737 3.96 -52.78 -30.46
CA THR A 737 4.39 -53.60 -29.32
C THR A 737 4.80 -52.70 -28.17
N VAL A 738 4.26 -52.96 -26.98
CA VAL A 738 4.59 -52.23 -25.74
C VAL A 738 5.01 -53.22 -24.66
N VAL A 739 6.14 -52.98 -24.01
CA VAL A 739 6.63 -53.81 -22.90
C VAL A 739 6.75 -52.97 -21.64
N GLY A 740 5.94 -53.28 -20.63
CA GLY A 740 5.95 -52.58 -19.33
C GLY A 740 7.15 -52.98 -18.45
N SER A 741 7.49 -52.14 -17.47
CA SER A 741 8.36 -52.54 -16.35
C SER A 741 7.61 -53.48 -15.38
N SER A 742 8.32 -54.14 -14.45
CA SER A 742 7.76 -55.18 -13.56
C SER A 742 6.51 -54.80 -12.74
N GLY A 743 6.20 -53.51 -12.57
CA GLY A 743 4.97 -53.04 -11.92
C GLY A 743 4.06 -52.21 -12.82
N TYR A 744 4.42 -52.05 -14.11
CA TYR A 744 3.66 -51.30 -15.09
C TYR A 744 2.89 -52.26 -16.00
N ASP A 745 1.58 -52.09 -16.03
CA ASP A 745 0.64 -52.89 -16.80
C ASP A 745 0.07 -51.99 -17.90
N ALA A 746 0.56 -52.18 -19.11
CA ALA A 746 0.31 -51.27 -20.20
C ALA A 746 -1.06 -51.57 -20.82
N VAL A 747 -1.87 -50.54 -21.01
CA VAL A 747 -3.07 -50.59 -21.85
C VAL A 747 -2.81 -49.72 -23.08
N VAL A 748 -2.98 -50.29 -24.28
CA VAL A 748 -2.60 -49.63 -25.53
C VAL A 748 -3.82 -49.45 -26.42
N SER A 749 -4.00 -48.25 -26.97
CA SER A 749 -5.09 -47.95 -27.90
C SER A 749 -4.61 -47.11 -29.08
N ALA A 750 -5.19 -47.34 -30.25
CA ALA A 750 -4.86 -46.62 -31.48
C ALA A 750 -6.02 -45.75 -31.95
N HIS A 751 -5.70 -44.58 -32.48
CA HIS A 751 -6.65 -43.55 -32.90
C HIS A 751 -6.28 -43.01 -34.28
N SER A 752 -7.28 -42.81 -35.14
CA SER A 752 -7.10 -42.24 -36.48
C SER A 752 -6.91 -40.71 -36.47
N THR A 753 -7.33 -40.04 -35.40
CA THR A 753 -7.12 -38.61 -35.19
C THR A 753 -6.70 -38.36 -33.75
N CYS A 754 -5.92 -37.30 -33.52
CA CYS A 754 -5.48 -36.94 -32.20
C CYS A 754 -6.67 -36.61 -31.28
N GLY A 755 -6.77 -37.26 -30.13
CA GLY A 755 -7.91 -37.11 -29.21
C GLY A 755 -9.23 -37.71 -29.70
N GLY A 756 -9.25 -38.42 -30.83
CA GLY A 756 -10.45 -39.06 -31.37
C GLY A 756 -10.83 -40.36 -30.66
N ALA A 757 -11.94 -40.98 -31.07
CA ALA A 757 -12.29 -42.33 -30.62
C ALA A 757 -11.20 -43.33 -31.02
N TYR A 758 -10.94 -44.33 -30.16
CA TYR A 758 -10.01 -45.40 -30.52
C TYR A 758 -10.62 -46.27 -31.61
N THR A 759 -9.78 -46.73 -32.53
CA THR A 759 -10.13 -47.68 -33.59
C THR A 759 -9.93 -49.12 -33.14
N THR A 760 -8.90 -49.36 -32.32
CA THR A 760 -8.59 -50.66 -31.73
C THR A 760 -7.85 -50.45 -30.40
N CYS A 761 -7.93 -51.42 -29.49
CA CYS A 761 -7.26 -51.38 -28.19
C CYS A 761 -6.92 -52.79 -27.70
N ILE A 762 -5.94 -52.89 -26.80
CA ILE A 762 -5.51 -54.14 -26.19
C ILE A 762 -5.06 -53.95 -24.73
N ASP A 763 -5.36 -54.96 -23.93
CA ASP A 763 -5.09 -55.10 -22.49
C ASP A 763 -5.15 -56.61 -22.16
N ASN A 764 -4.21 -57.38 -22.71
CA ASN A 764 -4.27 -58.84 -22.69
C ASN A 764 -3.29 -59.48 -21.70
N THR A 765 -2.34 -58.70 -21.19
CA THR A 765 -1.30 -59.18 -20.29
C THR A 765 -1.39 -58.50 -18.93
N SER A 766 -0.32 -58.55 -18.15
CA SER A 766 -0.27 -58.00 -16.79
C SER A 766 1.05 -57.29 -16.58
N ASN A 767 1.24 -56.67 -15.41
CA ASN A 767 2.49 -56.01 -14.99
C ASN A 767 3.78 -56.62 -15.58
N GLY A 768 4.57 -55.82 -16.29
CA GLY A 768 5.87 -56.23 -16.84
C GLY A 768 5.82 -57.10 -18.09
N SER A 769 4.63 -57.38 -18.62
CA SER A 769 4.44 -58.22 -19.81
C SER A 769 4.36 -57.38 -21.09
N THR A 770 4.19 -58.06 -22.23
CA THR A 770 4.18 -57.46 -23.57
C THR A 770 2.75 -57.36 -24.10
N GLU A 771 2.32 -56.15 -24.45
CA GLU A 771 1.10 -55.90 -25.22
C GLU A 771 1.41 -55.79 -26.72
N VAL A 772 0.58 -56.41 -27.55
CA VAL A 772 0.76 -56.45 -29.02
C VAL A 772 -0.51 -56.04 -29.74
N LEU A 773 -0.60 -54.76 -30.10
CA LEU A 773 -1.75 -54.19 -30.80
C LEU A 773 -1.60 -54.35 -32.32
N VAL A 774 -2.41 -55.21 -32.93
CA VAL A 774 -2.44 -55.37 -34.39
C VAL A 774 -3.41 -54.38 -35.02
N MET A 775 -2.94 -53.65 -36.04
CA MET A 775 -3.69 -52.64 -36.77
C MET A 775 -3.76 -53.04 -38.25
N THR A 776 -4.97 -53.10 -38.80
CA THR A 776 -5.23 -53.42 -40.22
C THR A 776 -6.09 -52.34 -40.88
N GLY A 777 -6.12 -52.30 -42.21
CA GLY A 777 -6.92 -51.34 -42.97
C GLY A 777 -6.42 -49.89 -42.86
N LEU A 778 -5.14 -49.69 -42.56
CA LEU A 778 -4.53 -48.37 -42.50
C LEU A 778 -4.46 -47.73 -43.88
N THR A 779 -4.65 -46.42 -43.95
CA THR A 779 -4.46 -45.65 -45.17
C THR A 779 -3.02 -45.14 -45.21
N ILE A 780 -2.26 -45.58 -46.21
CA ILE A 780 -0.86 -45.18 -46.39
C ILE A 780 -0.77 -43.65 -46.52
N GLY A 781 0.16 -43.04 -45.80
CA GLY A 781 0.36 -41.59 -45.71
C GLY A 781 -0.43 -40.91 -44.59
N ASN A 782 -1.42 -41.58 -43.98
CA ASN A 782 -2.13 -41.03 -42.83
C ASN A 782 -1.36 -41.25 -41.52
N THR A 783 -1.49 -40.30 -40.60
CA THR A 783 -0.91 -40.37 -39.24
C THR A 783 -1.88 -41.05 -38.29
N TYR A 784 -1.41 -42.05 -37.55
CA TYR A 784 -2.15 -42.73 -36.49
C TYR A 784 -1.50 -42.43 -35.13
N TYR A 785 -2.33 -42.30 -34.09
CA TYR A 785 -1.90 -41.95 -32.74
C TYR A 785 -2.10 -43.14 -31.81
N ILE A 786 -1.09 -43.44 -31.00
CA ILE A 786 -1.10 -44.52 -30.02
C ILE A 786 -1.12 -43.91 -28.62
N LYS A 787 -2.10 -44.27 -27.82
CA LYS A 787 -2.15 -43.94 -26.39
C LYS A 787 -1.68 -45.15 -25.59
N VAL A 788 -0.74 -44.93 -24.68
CA VAL A 788 -0.25 -45.90 -23.70
C VAL A 788 -0.61 -45.41 -22.31
N GLN A 789 -1.25 -46.25 -21.50
CA GLN A 789 -1.69 -45.89 -20.15
C GLN A 789 -1.44 -47.04 -19.17
N GLN A 790 -1.43 -46.75 -17.87
CA GLN A 790 -1.32 -47.77 -16.83
C GLN A 790 -2.70 -48.37 -16.50
N TYR A 791 -2.77 -49.68 -16.31
CA TYR A 791 -3.94 -50.36 -15.75
C TYR A 791 -4.16 -49.93 -14.29
N GLY A 792 -5.39 -49.53 -13.96
CA GLY A 792 -5.78 -49.11 -12.61
C GLY A 792 -5.59 -47.61 -12.32
N SER A 793 -5.81 -47.21 -11.07
CA SER A 793 -5.89 -45.80 -10.65
C SER A 793 -4.60 -45.20 -10.09
N SER A 794 -3.55 -46.00 -9.91
CA SER A 794 -2.28 -45.59 -9.30
C SER A 794 -1.08 -46.04 -10.12
N LEU A 795 -0.10 -45.16 -10.30
CA LEU A 795 1.17 -45.50 -10.95
C LEU A 795 2.07 -46.34 -10.01
N PRO A 796 2.82 -47.32 -10.54
CA PRO A 796 3.87 -48.01 -9.79
C PRO A 796 5.06 -47.08 -9.52
N ALA A 797 5.97 -47.49 -8.63
CA ALA A 797 7.19 -46.73 -8.30
C ALA A 797 8.10 -46.48 -9.54
N THR A 798 8.04 -47.37 -10.54
CA THR A 798 8.81 -47.27 -11.79
C THR A 798 7.87 -47.35 -13.01
N PRO A 799 7.14 -46.28 -13.36
CA PRO A 799 6.10 -46.31 -14.40
C PRO A 799 6.67 -46.15 -15.82
N THR A 800 7.64 -46.98 -16.18
CA THR A 800 8.35 -46.94 -17.47
C THR A 800 7.97 -48.12 -18.36
N PHE A 801 8.10 -47.96 -19.67
CA PHE A 801 7.86 -49.00 -20.68
C PHE A 801 8.75 -48.79 -21.92
N THR A 802 8.70 -49.73 -22.87
CA THR A 802 9.23 -49.52 -24.22
C THR A 802 8.13 -49.71 -25.26
N ILE A 803 8.20 -48.99 -26.38
CA ILE A 803 7.23 -49.07 -27.47
C ILE A 803 7.93 -49.09 -28.84
N CYS A 804 7.42 -49.89 -29.78
CA CYS A 804 7.85 -49.85 -31.18
C CYS A 804 6.66 -50.09 -32.12
N VAL A 805 6.84 -49.74 -33.40
CA VAL A 805 5.87 -50.05 -34.47
C VAL A 805 6.58 -50.88 -35.53
N THR A 806 6.05 -52.07 -35.80
CA THR A 806 6.49 -52.91 -36.91
C THR A 806 5.49 -52.91 -38.05
N ILE A 807 5.99 -53.05 -39.28
CA ILE A 807 5.21 -53.10 -40.52
C ILE A 807 5.69 -54.26 -41.39
N PRO A 808 4.86 -54.77 -42.29
CA PRO A 808 5.31 -55.68 -43.32
C PRO A 808 6.37 -55.06 -44.24
N PRO A 809 7.26 -55.89 -44.83
CA PRO A 809 8.22 -55.43 -45.83
C PRO A 809 7.50 -54.84 -47.04
N ALA A 810 8.14 -53.89 -47.74
CA ALA A 810 7.48 -53.19 -48.84
C ALA A 810 6.98 -54.12 -49.96
N ASN A 811 7.65 -55.26 -50.15
CA ASN A 811 7.34 -56.28 -51.14
C ASN A 811 6.55 -57.48 -50.58
N ASP A 812 5.88 -57.30 -49.45
CA ASP A 812 4.94 -58.28 -48.89
C ASP A 812 3.84 -58.62 -49.91
N GLU A 813 3.32 -57.59 -50.59
CA GLU A 813 2.30 -57.75 -51.62
C GLU A 813 2.89 -57.75 -53.04
N CYS A 814 2.34 -58.59 -53.91
CA CYS A 814 2.85 -58.74 -55.28
C CYS A 814 2.81 -57.44 -56.11
N ALA A 815 1.86 -56.55 -55.82
CA ALA A 815 1.78 -55.23 -56.46
C ALA A 815 3.09 -54.43 -56.28
N ASN A 816 3.77 -54.62 -55.16
CA ASN A 816 5.00 -53.93 -54.79
C ASN A 816 6.26 -54.80 -54.97
N ALA A 817 6.18 -55.86 -55.78
CA ALA A 817 7.28 -56.79 -56.03
C ALA A 817 8.58 -56.05 -56.40
N VAL A 818 9.65 -56.35 -55.67
CA VAL A 818 10.98 -55.75 -55.88
C VAL A 818 11.59 -56.24 -57.19
N THR A 819 12.18 -55.34 -57.96
CA THR A 819 12.75 -55.70 -59.27
C THR A 819 14.13 -56.33 -59.10
N LEU A 820 14.29 -57.56 -59.58
CA LEU A 820 15.55 -58.26 -59.74
C LEU A 820 16.09 -58.07 -61.15
N THR A 821 17.41 -58.01 -61.28
CA THR A 821 18.07 -57.96 -62.59
C THR A 821 18.47 -59.36 -63.02
N GLN A 822 18.01 -59.80 -64.19
CA GLN A 822 18.50 -61.03 -64.81
C GLN A 822 19.86 -60.76 -65.47
N SER A 823 20.92 -61.41 -65.00
CA SER A 823 22.29 -61.22 -65.52
C SER A 823 23.02 -62.55 -65.78
N SER A 824 24.23 -62.50 -66.35
CA SER A 824 25.05 -63.71 -66.54
C SER A 824 25.55 -64.33 -65.23
N THR A 825 25.70 -63.51 -64.19
CA THR A 825 26.05 -63.91 -62.82
C THR A 825 24.93 -63.55 -61.86
N CYS A 826 24.89 -64.13 -60.66
CA CYS A 826 23.90 -63.74 -59.66
C CYS A 826 24.24 -62.37 -59.04
N ILE A 827 23.26 -61.48 -59.04
CA ILE A 827 23.24 -60.25 -58.25
C ILE A 827 22.27 -60.49 -57.10
N ASN A 828 22.81 -60.86 -55.94
CA ASN A 828 22.02 -61.21 -54.77
C ASN A 828 21.30 -59.98 -54.22
N THR A 829 19.99 -60.11 -54.05
CA THR A 829 19.13 -59.12 -53.37
C THR A 829 18.72 -59.71 -52.03
N THR A 830 18.98 -59.00 -50.93
CA THR A 830 18.58 -59.43 -49.59
C THR A 830 17.08 -59.24 -49.40
N GLY A 831 16.42 -60.28 -48.89
CA GLY A 831 15.01 -60.29 -48.50
C GLY A 831 14.83 -60.56 -47.01
N THR A 832 13.64 -60.28 -46.49
CA THR A 832 13.24 -60.64 -45.13
C THR A 832 11.77 -61.02 -45.04
N PHE A 833 11.44 -61.94 -44.15
CA PHE A 833 10.06 -62.24 -43.75
C PHE A 833 9.64 -61.51 -42.46
N ASN A 834 10.49 -60.65 -41.90
CA ASN A 834 10.16 -59.94 -40.67
C ASN A 834 8.99 -58.97 -40.91
N GLY A 835 7.89 -59.20 -40.20
CA GLY A 835 6.63 -58.48 -40.40
C GLY A 835 5.83 -58.91 -41.63
N ALA A 836 6.33 -59.85 -42.44
CA ALA A 836 5.62 -60.32 -43.64
C ALA A 836 4.28 -61.00 -43.28
N THR A 837 3.34 -60.95 -44.21
CA THR A 837 2.03 -61.59 -44.08
C THR A 837 1.88 -62.72 -45.09
N THR A 838 0.84 -63.53 -44.93
CA THR A 838 0.50 -64.58 -45.90
C THR A 838 -0.43 -64.01 -46.96
N SER A 839 0.00 -63.97 -48.22
CA SER A 839 -0.86 -63.58 -49.32
C SER A 839 -1.90 -64.66 -49.65
N ALA A 840 -3.08 -64.23 -50.14
CA ALA A 840 -4.15 -65.13 -50.56
C ALA A 840 -3.87 -65.89 -51.88
N VAL A 841 -2.75 -65.64 -52.56
CA VAL A 841 -2.43 -66.25 -53.86
C VAL A 841 -1.87 -67.65 -53.68
N ALA A 842 -2.74 -68.66 -53.83
CA ALA A 842 -2.36 -70.07 -53.91
C ALA A 842 -1.84 -70.40 -55.32
N ASN A 843 -0.59 -70.86 -55.43
CA ASN A 843 0.11 -71.09 -56.70
C ASN A 843 0.67 -72.53 -56.85
N GLY A 844 0.17 -73.46 -56.03
CA GLY A 844 0.62 -74.85 -55.96
C GLY A 844 1.85 -75.10 -55.07
N CYS A 845 2.49 -74.05 -54.54
CA CYS A 845 3.58 -74.13 -53.56
C CYS A 845 3.07 -73.74 -52.17
N SER A 846 3.11 -74.65 -51.19
CA SER A 846 2.52 -74.43 -49.87
C SER A 846 3.52 -73.84 -48.87
N GLY A 847 3.48 -72.52 -48.66
CA GLY A 847 4.22 -71.82 -47.61
C GLY A 847 3.32 -70.90 -46.78
N ASN A 848 3.87 -70.29 -45.72
CA ASN A 848 3.13 -69.39 -44.84
C ASN A 848 3.35 -67.92 -45.24
N LEU A 849 4.38 -67.27 -44.71
CA LEU A 849 4.67 -65.87 -45.01
C LEU A 849 5.29 -65.75 -46.38
N ASP A 850 4.96 -64.70 -47.12
CA ASP A 850 5.48 -64.52 -48.47
C ASP A 850 5.92 -63.09 -48.78
N VAL A 851 6.84 -62.99 -49.73
CA VAL A 851 7.28 -61.73 -50.31
C VAL A 851 7.54 -61.93 -51.80
N TYR A 852 7.39 -60.85 -52.57
CA TYR A 852 7.43 -60.90 -54.03
C TYR A 852 8.59 -60.13 -54.61
N TYR A 853 9.09 -60.66 -55.72
CA TYR A 853 10.06 -60.04 -56.59
C TYR A 853 9.57 -60.15 -58.04
N LYS A 854 10.19 -59.40 -58.95
CA LYS A 854 9.90 -59.47 -60.38
C LYS A 854 11.14 -59.26 -61.21
N PHE A 855 11.19 -59.81 -62.41
CA PHE A 855 12.26 -59.56 -63.37
C PHE A 855 11.71 -59.47 -64.78
N VAL A 856 12.39 -58.72 -65.64
CA VAL A 856 12.11 -58.72 -67.09
C VAL A 856 13.03 -59.74 -67.74
N ALA A 857 12.45 -60.72 -68.42
CA ALA A 857 13.22 -61.77 -69.07
C ALA A 857 14.08 -61.18 -70.20
N ASN A 858 15.40 -61.38 -70.15
CA ASN A 858 16.30 -61.00 -71.26
C ASN A 858 16.74 -62.20 -72.13
N ALA A 859 16.32 -63.40 -71.75
CA ALA A 859 16.50 -64.65 -72.49
C ALA A 859 15.23 -65.52 -72.36
N THR A 860 15.10 -66.55 -73.21
CA THR A 860 13.96 -67.48 -73.16
C THR A 860 14.04 -68.47 -72.00
N THR A 861 15.11 -68.42 -71.21
CA THR A 861 15.36 -69.24 -70.02
C THR A 861 15.93 -68.38 -68.90
N ALA A 862 15.59 -68.70 -67.65
CA ALA A 862 16.20 -68.08 -66.48
C ALA A 862 16.40 -69.12 -65.37
N THR A 863 17.46 -68.95 -64.60
CA THR A 863 17.71 -69.69 -63.36
C THR A 863 17.55 -68.72 -62.20
N ILE A 864 16.54 -68.93 -61.36
CA ILE A 864 16.28 -68.16 -60.15
C ILE A 864 16.84 -68.96 -58.98
N THR A 865 17.58 -68.32 -58.09
CA THR A 865 18.04 -68.97 -56.85
C THR A 865 17.62 -68.17 -55.64
N ALA A 866 17.20 -68.87 -54.58
CA ALA A 866 16.91 -68.28 -53.27
C ALA A 866 17.71 -69.01 -52.20
N ASP A 867 18.64 -68.31 -51.56
CA ASP A 867 19.50 -68.84 -50.52
C ASP A 867 18.91 -68.52 -49.13
N PRO A 868 18.46 -69.53 -48.36
CA PRO A 868 17.92 -69.31 -47.02
C PRO A 868 19.03 -68.82 -46.07
N GLY A 869 18.69 -67.86 -45.20
CA GLY A 869 19.51 -67.58 -44.02
C GLY A 869 19.38 -68.71 -42.97
N ALA A 870 20.16 -68.63 -41.89
CA ALA A 870 20.23 -69.69 -40.87
C ALA A 870 18.87 -70.04 -40.21
N ASP A 871 17.92 -69.11 -40.24
CA ASP A 871 16.69 -69.17 -39.46
C ASP A 871 15.41 -69.26 -40.33
N VAL A 872 15.53 -69.52 -41.64
CA VAL A 872 14.37 -69.57 -42.56
C VAL A 872 14.41 -70.80 -43.46
N ASP A 873 13.24 -71.23 -43.92
CA ASP A 873 13.07 -72.33 -44.86
C ASP A 873 12.32 -71.80 -46.09
N VAL A 874 13.06 -71.50 -47.16
CA VAL A 874 12.53 -70.75 -48.29
C VAL A 874 11.89 -71.68 -49.32
N ILE A 875 10.68 -71.34 -49.76
CA ILE A 875 10.01 -71.98 -50.89
C ILE A 875 10.00 -70.99 -52.06
N LEU A 876 10.51 -71.42 -53.21
CA LEU A 876 10.69 -70.58 -54.40
C LEU A 876 9.63 -70.91 -55.46
N SER A 877 8.79 -69.93 -55.82
CA SER A 877 7.84 -70.04 -56.94
C SER A 877 8.09 -68.98 -58.01
N VAL A 878 8.02 -69.37 -59.28
CA VAL A 878 8.05 -68.43 -60.42
C VAL A 878 6.68 -68.35 -61.07
N LEU A 879 6.17 -67.14 -61.31
CA LEU A 879 4.82 -66.86 -61.77
C LEU A 879 4.83 -66.02 -63.04
N ALA A 880 3.90 -66.27 -63.95
CA ALA A 880 3.71 -65.47 -65.16
C ALA A 880 3.10 -64.09 -64.86
N SER A 881 2.35 -63.95 -63.76
CA SER A 881 1.73 -62.70 -63.30
C SER A 881 1.41 -62.79 -61.81
N CYS A 882 1.14 -61.66 -61.15
CA CYS A 882 0.70 -61.62 -59.75
C CYS A 882 -0.60 -62.37 -59.47
N THR A 883 -1.42 -62.62 -60.49
CA THR A 883 -2.71 -63.30 -60.36
C THR A 883 -2.66 -64.77 -60.83
N SER A 884 -1.47 -65.27 -61.17
CA SER A 884 -1.31 -66.64 -61.64
C SER A 884 -1.56 -67.64 -60.51
N THR A 885 -2.57 -68.49 -60.68
CA THR A 885 -2.90 -69.60 -59.76
C THR A 885 -2.05 -70.85 -59.98
N THR A 886 -1.21 -70.85 -61.03
CA THR A 886 -0.26 -71.92 -61.34
C THR A 886 1.14 -71.32 -61.49
N SER A 887 2.13 -71.94 -60.86
CA SER A 887 3.53 -71.57 -61.00
C SER A 887 4.18 -72.19 -62.25
N LEU A 888 5.10 -71.44 -62.87
CA LEU A 888 5.97 -71.91 -63.95
C LEU A 888 7.06 -72.85 -63.41
N ALA A 889 7.48 -72.61 -62.16
CA ALA A 889 8.33 -73.49 -61.38
C ALA A 889 7.98 -73.33 -59.90
N CYS A 890 8.05 -74.43 -59.17
CA CYS A 890 7.84 -74.53 -57.74
C CYS A 890 8.97 -75.40 -57.19
N VAL A 891 9.79 -74.86 -56.28
CA VAL A 891 10.95 -75.57 -55.73
C VAL A 891 10.93 -75.43 -54.21
N ASP A 892 11.13 -76.57 -53.57
CA ASP A 892 11.20 -76.81 -52.12
C ASP A 892 12.05 -78.08 -51.92
N ASP A 893 13.36 -77.93 -51.92
CA ASP A 893 14.29 -79.05 -51.71
C ASP A 893 14.42 -79.31 -50.19
N MET A 894 13.52 -80.13 -49.65
CA MET A 894 13.31 -80.48 -48.22
C MET A 894 14.51 -81.08 -47.42
N ILE A 895 15.76 -80.70 -47.67
CA ILE A 895 16.93 -81.40 -47.12
C ILE A 895 17.56 -80.69 -45.90
N SER A 896 17.43 -79.38 -45.74
CA SER A 896 17.78 -78.64 -44.49
C SER A 896 17.57 -77.13 -44.68
N SER A 897 17.35 -76.37 -43.60
CA SER A 897 17.15 -74.90 -43.59
C SER A 897 18.34 -74.04 -44.09
N THR A 898 19.27 -74.62 -44.83
CA THR A 898 20.48 -73.98 -45.37
C THR A 898 20.74 -74.31 -46.85
N THR A 899 19.86 -75.06 -47.52
CA THR A 899 20.02 -75.38 -48.94
C THR A 899 19.45 -74.28 -49.83
N THR A 900 20.25 -73.81 -50.79
CA THR A 900 19.79 -72.84 -51.79
C THR A 900 18.77 -73.48 -52.74
N GLU A 901 17.59 -72.88 -52.84
CA GLU A 901 16.56 -73.27 -53.80
C GLU A 901 16.90 -72.80 -55.21
N VAL A 902 16.68 -73.64 -56.22
CA VAL A 902 17.05 -73.35 -57.62
C VAL A 902 15.90 -73.68 -58.58
N ALA A 903 15.25 -72.65 -59.12
CA ALA A 903 14.23 -72.79 -60.15
C ALA A 903 14.79 -72.51 -61.55
N ASN A 904 14.72 -73.49 -62.44
CA ASN A 904 15.05 -73.32 -63.86
C ASN A 904 13.77 -73.22 -64.67
N VAL A 905 13.50 -72.05 -65.26
CA VAL A 905 12.32 -71.79 -66.09
C VAL A 905 12.71 -71.64 -67.56
N THR A 906 11.88 -72.19 -68.44
CA THR A 906 12.06 -72.15 -69.89
C THR A 906 10.80 -71.62 -70.57
N GLY A 907 10.90 -71.22 -71.84
CA GLY A 907 9.75 -70.68 -72.59
C GLY A 907 9.37 -69.25 -72.19
N LEU A 908 10.30 -68.49 -71.59
CA LEU A 908 10.06 -67.08 -71.28
C LEU A 908 10.00 -66.23 -72.56
N THR A 909 9.14 -65.22 -72.57
CA THR A 909 9.10 -64.21 -73.63
C THR A 909 10.08 -63.10 -73.28
N VAL A 910 11.10 -62.87 -74.12
CA VAL A 910 12.08 -61.79 -73.93
C VAL A 910 11.35 -60.44 -73.90
N GLY A 911 11.62 -59.63 -72.88
CA GLY A 911 10.92 -58.38 -72.57
C GLY A 911 9.65 -58.55 -71.73
N GLY A 912 9.20 -59.78 -71.47
CA GLY A 912 8.09 -60.08 -70.57
C GLY A 912 8.49 -59.98 -69.09
N THR A 913 7.58 -59.51 -68.23
CA THR A 913 7.78 -59.45 -66.78
C THR A 913 7.26 -60.72 -66.11
N TYR A 914 8.09 -61.33 -65.30
CA TYR A 914 7.78 -62.52 -64.49
C TYR A 914 7.97 -62.21 -63.01
N TYR A 915 7.24 -62.91 -62.16
CA TYR A 915 7.25 -62.70 -60.72
C TYR A 915 7.87 -63.89 -60.01
N VAL A 916 8.56 -63.62 -58.91
CA VAL A 916 9.18 -64.61 -58.04
C VAL A 916 8.55 -64.44 -56.67
N LYS A 917 7.82 -65.45 -56.22
CA LYS A 917 7.25 -65.52 -54.87
C LYS A 917 8.22 -66.34 -54.02
N ILE A 918 8.72 -65.75 -52.93
CA ILE A 918 9.52 -66.46 -51.94
C ILE A 918 8.63 -66.61 -50.70
N GLN A 919 8.48 -67.82 -50.20
CA GLN A 919 7.64 -68.11 -49.04
C GLN A 919 8.50 -68.72 -47.94
N ASN A 920 8.10 -68.57 -46.68
CA ASN A 920 8.70 -69.28 -45.55
C ASN A 920 7.84 -70.50 -45.19
N TYR A 921 8.42 -71.69 -45.14
CA TYR A 921 7.71 -72.89 -44.70
C TYR A 921 7.44 -72.88 -43.19
N ILE A 922 8.35 -72.29 -42.40
CA ILE A 922 8.20 -72.22 -40.94
C ILE A 922 7.06 -71.25 -40.58
N GLN A 923 6.15 -71.67 -39.68
CA GLN A 923 5.02 -70.85 -39.22
C GLN A 923 5.42 -69.72 -38.26
N GLU A 924 6.46 -69.93 -37.44
CA GLU A 924 6.97 -68.91 -36.52
C GLU A 924 8.18 -68.19 -37.13
N VAL A 925 8.18 -66.86 -37.08
CA VAL A 925 9.28 -66.04 -37.62
C VAL A 925 10.31 -65.80 -36.53
N PRO A 926 11.51 -66.36 -36.62
CA PRO A 926 12.62 -65.95 -35.76
C PRO A 926 12.99 -64.49 -36.04
N SER A 927 13.52 -63.81 -35.02
CA SER A 927 13.83 -62.37 -35.04
C SER A 927 14.82 -61.94 -36.15
N ASN A 928 15.44 -62.89 -36.85
CA ASN A 928 16.37 -62.69 -37.97
C ASN A 928 15.98 -63.51 -39.22
N ALA A 929 14.75 -63.36 -39.71
CA ALA A 929 14.27 -64.08 -40.88
C ALA A 929 14.72 -63.45 -42.22
N ALA A 930 16.01 -63.49 -42.53
CA ALA A 930 16.59 -62.95 -43.77
C ALA A 930 16.99 -64.05 -44.78
N PHE A 931 16.98 -63.73 -46.08
CA PHE A 931 17.42 -64.61 -47.17
C PHE A 931 18.03 -63.79 -48.31
N THR A 932 18.60 -64.44 -49.35
CA THR A 932 18.98 -63.75 -50.59
C THR A 932 18.36 -64.38 -51.82
N VAL A 933 18.02 -63.57 -52.83
CA VAL A 933 17.43 -64.03 -54.10
C VAL A 933 18.13 -63.38 -55.28
N CYS A 934 18.34 -64.13 -56.36
CA CYS A 934 18.86 -63.61 -57.63
C CYS A 934 18.30 -64.33 -58.84
N VAL A 935 18.40 -63.69 -60.01
CA VAL A 935 18.02 -64.24 -61.31
C VAL A 935 19.23 -64.21 -62.23
N LYS A 936 19.59 -65.34 -62.82
CA LYS A 936 20.68 -65.44 -63.79
C LYS A 936 20.25 -66.12 -65.09
N ASN A 937 21.00 -65.89 -66.16
CA ASN A 937 20.85 -66.65 -67.39
C ASN A 937 21.21 -68.10 -67.13
N THR A 938 20.35 -69.01 -67.62
CA THR A 938 20.64 -70.44 -67.56
C THR A 938 21.85 -70.72 -68.43
N VAL A 939 22.99 -71.02 -67.81
CA VAL A 939 24.18 -71.50 -68.53
C VAL A 939 23.93 -72.97 -68.83
N ALA A 940 23.65 -73.30 -70.09
CA ALA A 940 23.62 -74.69 -70.53
C ALA A 940 25.05 -75.26 -70.50
N THR A 941 25.49 -75.73 -69.34
CA THR A 941 26.66 -76.63 -69.28
C THR A 941 26.22 -77.98 -69.82
N GLY A 942 26.34 -78.14 -71.13
CA GLY A 942 26.18 -79.42 -71.80
C GLY A 942 27.31 -80.37 -71.42
N LEU A 943 27.23 -80.96 -70.23
CA LEU A 943 27.93 -82.18 -69.84
C LEU A 943 27.02 -82.92 -68.86
N SER A 944 26.14 -83.77 -69.38
CA SER A 944 25.63 -84.86 -68.58
C SER A 944 26.81 -85.80 -68.35
N GLU A 945 27.40 -85.82 -67.16
CA GLU A 945 28.19 -86.97 -66.72
C GLU A 945 27.23 -88.17 -66.61
N THR A 946 27.03 -88.89 -67.71
CA THR A 946 26.31 -90.15 -67.66
C THR A 946 27.20 -91.19 -67.00
N ASN A 947 26.96 -91.45 -65.72
CA ASN A 947 27.45 -92.63 -64.98
C ASN A 947 27.22 -93.96 -65.72
N ALA A 948 26.35 -93.99 -66.74
CA ALA A 948 26.02 -95.14 -67.56
C ALA A 948 27.20 -95.70 -68.40
N LEU A 949 28.15 -94.87 -68.88
CA LEU A 949 29.35 -95.41 -69.56
C LEU A 949 30.33 -96.03 -68.55
N LYS A 950 30.44 -95.46 -67.34
CA LYS A 950 31.28 -95.98 -66.25
C LYS A 950 30.78 -97.34 -65.73
N SER A 951 29.47 -97.59 -65.74
CA SER A 951 28.88 -98.86 -65.28
C SER A 951 29.08 -100.04 -66.23
N ILE A 952 29.40 -99.79 -67.50
CA ILE A 952 29.74 -100.87 -68.45
C ILE A 952 30.96 -101.63 -67.91
N THR A 953 31.02 -102.94 -68.03
CA THR A 953 32.19 -103.75 -67.62
C THR A 953 32.69 -104.58 -68.80
N MET A 954 34.00 -104.85 -68.86
CA MET A 954 34.61 -105.65 -69.92
C MET A 954 35.53 -106.73 -69.32
N PHE A 955 35.23 -108.00 -69.59
CA PHE A 955 35.98 -109.13 -69.02
C PHE A 955 35.93 -110.38 -69.93
N PRO A 956 36.87 -111.33 -69.81
CA PRO A 956 38.11 -111.23 -69.04
C PRO A 956 39.08 -110.22 -69.65
N ASN A 957 39.93 -109.62 -68.81
CA ASN A 957 41.02 -108.75 -69.22
C ASN A 957 42.28 -109.14 -68.41
N PRO A 958 43.25 -109.89 -68.97
CA PRO A 958 43.43 -110.16 -70.41
C PRO A 958 42.37 -111.08 -71.05
N ALA A 959 41.97 -110.77 -72.28
CA ALA A 959 41.02 -111.54 -73.09
C ALA A 959 41.74 -112.62 -73.91
N GLN A 960 41.15 -113.82 -73.97
CA GLN A 960 41.61 -114.96 -74.80
C GLN A 960 40.47 -115.36 -75.74
N GLY A 961 40.56 -114.97 -77.01
CA GLY A 961 39.55 -115.26 -78.03
C GLY A 961 38.25 -114.46 -77.91
N MET A 962 37.72 -114.23 -76.71
CA MET A 962 36.46 -113.49 -76.48
C MET A 962 36.59 -112.44 -75.37
N VAL A 963 35.84 -111.35 -75.49
CA VAL A 963 35.60 -110.36 -74.41
C VAL A 963 34.10 -110.10 -74.27
N HIS A 964 33.59 -110.20 -73.05
CA HIS A 964 32.22 -109.91 -72.67
C HIS A 964 32.09 -108.45 -72.24
N ILE A 965 31.01 -107.80 -72.68
CA ILE A 965 30.67 -106.42 -72.37
C ILE A 965 29.28 -106.41 -71.74
N GLU A 966 29.22 -106.00 -70.47
CA GLU A 966 28.00 -106.04 -69.67
C GLU A 966 27.58 -104.65 -69.17
N ASN A 967 26.33 -104.53 -68.69
CA ASN A 967 25.65 -103.32 -68.24
C ASN A 967 25.44 -102.28 -69.35
N VAL A 968 25.16 -102.75 -70.57
CA VAL A 968 24.86 -101.89 -71.72
C VAL A 968 23.34 -101.70 -71.81
N SER A 969 22.82 -100.57 -71.35
CA SER A 969 21.38 -100.29 -71.33
C SER A 969 20.82 -99.73 -72.65
N GLU A 970 21.66 -99.11 -73.48
CA GLU A 970 21.29 -98.50 -74.77
C GLU A 970 22.34 -98.79 -75.85
N VAL A 971 22.06 -98.42 -77.11
CA VAL A 971 22.98 -98.64 -78.24
C VAL A 971 24.31 -97.94 -77.96
N THR A 972 25.39 -98.71 -77.89
CA THR A 972 26.75 -98.23 -77.65
C THR A 972 27.66 -98.67 -78.80
N GLN A 973 28.34 -97.71 -79.43
CA GLN A 973 29.39 -98.01 -80.40
C GLN A 973 30.69 -98.30 -79.65
N ILE A 974 31.33 -99.41 -80.01
CA ILE A 974 32.56 -99.89 -79.40
C ILE A 974 33.63 -100.01 -80.48
N GLU A 975 34.73 -99.31 -80.27
CA GLU A 975 35.86 -99.22 -81.19
C GLU A 975 37.14 -99.65 -80.47
N PHE A 976 37.83 -100.67 -80.95
CA PHE A 976 39.14 -101.07 -80.42
C PHE A 976 40.21 -100.44 -81.29
N MET A 977 41.10 -99.71 -80.67
CA MET A 977 42.22 -99.04 -81.30
C MET A 977 43.52 -99.69 -80.84
N ASP A 978 44.47 -99.86 -81.77
CA ASP A 978 45.83 -100.20 -81.40
C ASP A 978 46.50 -99.05 -80.62
N VAL A 979 47.72 -99.28 -80.11
CA VAL A 979 48.46 -98.26 -79.33
C VAL A 979 48.84 -97.00 -80.12
N THR A 980 48.67 -97.01 -81.45
CA THR A 980 48.88 -95.83 -82.31
C THR A 980 47.60 -95.02 -82.51
N GLY A 981 46.46 -95.48 -81.96
CA GLY A 981 45.15 -94.86 -82.10
C GLY A 981 44.41 -95.26 -83.38
N LYS A 982 44.91 -96.23 -84.15
CA LYS A 982 44.24 -96.71 -85.35
C LYS A 982 43.16 -97.73 -84.98
N PRO A 983 41.90 -97.57 -85.43
CA PRO A 983 40.85 -98.54 -85.15
C PRO A 983 41.08 -99.84 -85.92
N VAL A 984 41.06 -100.94 -85.18
CA VAL A 984 41.22 -102.31 -85.69
C VAL A 984 39.93 -103.12 -85.61
N PHE A 985 38.94 -102.63 -84.85
CA PHE A 985 37.63 -103.25 -84.70
C PHE A 985 36.60 -102.16 -84.35
N VAL A 986 35.44 -102.15 -85.01
CA VAL A 986 34.34 -101.22 -84.71
C VAL A 986 33.03 -101.99 -84.79
N LYS A 987 32.18 -101.84 -83.78
CA LYS A 987 30.86 -102.49 -83.75
C LYS A 987 29.88 -101.71 -82.89
N GLU A 988 28.61 -101.66 -83.30
CA GLU A 988 27.53 -101.20 -82.44
C GLU A 988 26.90 -102.39 -81.69
N ILE A 989 26.67 -102.22 -80.39
CA ILE A 989 26.03 -103.22 -79.55
C ILE A 989 24.84 -102.61 -78.80
N THR A 990 23.87 -103.44 -78.44
CA THR A 990 22.72 -103.06 -77.62
C THR A 990 22.45 -104.21 -76.67
N GLY A 991 22.47 -103.96 -75.36
CA GLY A 991 22.46 -105.04 -74.35
C GLY A 991 23.82 -105.73 -74.18
N ASN A 992 23.91 -106.58 -73.16
CA ASN A 992 25.12 -107.36 -72.86
C ASN A 992 25.52 -108.23 -74.06
N SER A 993 26.80 -108.16 -74.44
CA SER A 993 27.30 -108.76 -75.69
C SER A 993 28.66 -109.42 -75.49
N SER A 994 28.98 -110.40 -76.34
CA SER A 994 30.32 -111.02 -76.38
C SER A 994 30.96 -110.76 -77.73
N LEU A 995 32.21 -110.29 -77.74
CA LEU A 995 32.96 -109.93 -78.93
C LEU A 995 34.15 -110.88 -79.12
N ASP A 996 34.27 -111.43 -80.33
CA ASP A 996 35.41 -112.26 -80.74
C ASP A 996 36.61 -111.38 -81.08
N VAL A 997 37.69 -111.57 -80.34
CA VAL A 997 38.96 -110.84 -80.45
C VAL A 997 40.11 -111.74 -80.95
N SER A 998 39.81 -112.98 -81.35
CA SER A 998 40.82 -113.96 -81.82
C SER A 998 41.59 -113.49 -83.06
N SER A 999 40.96 -112.65 -83.89
CA SER A 999 41.58 -112.03 -85.07
C SER A 999 42.58 -110.92 -84.74
N LEU A 1000 42.58 -110.40 -83.50
CA LEU A 1000 43.50 -109.37 -83.06
C LEU A 1000 44.86 -109.98 -82.63
N SER A 1001 45.95 -109.25 -82.88
CA SER A 1001 47.28 -109.63 -82.40
C SER A 1001 47.37 -109.50 -80.88
N ALA A 1002 48.19 -110.32 -80.21
CA ALA A 1002 48.41 -110.19 -78.78
C ALA A 1002 49.01 -108.81 -78.47
N GLY A 1003 48.45 -108.08 -77.51
CA GLY A 1003 48.83 -106.69 -77.25
C GLY A 1003 47.82 -105.92 -76.41
N VAL A 1004 48.11 -104.65 -76.17
CA VAL A 1004 47.22 -103.71 -75.45
C VAL A 1004 46.45 -102.87 -76.47
N TYR A 1005 45.14 -102.76 -76.27
CA TYR A 1005 44.22 -101.98 -77.10
C TYR A 1005 43.49 -100.95 -76.25
N ILE A 1006 43.15 -99.81 -76.87
CA ILE A 1006 42.27 -98.79 -76.29
C ILE A 1006 40.87 -99.04 -76.85
N VAL A 1007 39.93 -99.37 -75.97
CA VAL A 1007 38.51 -99.54 -76.30
C VAL A 1007 37.79 -98.22 -76.05
N LYS A 1008 37.30 -97.60 -77.11
CA LYS A 1008 36.46 -96.41 -77.05
C LYS A 1008 34.99 -96.81 -77.11
N LEU A 1009 34.26 -96.49 -76.05
CA LEU A 1009 32.82 -96.68 -75.92
C LEU A 1009 32.14 -95.34 -76.23
N THR A 1010 31.18 -95.32 -77.14
CA THR A 1010 30.41 -94.12 -77.48
C THR A 1010 28.92 -94.39 -77.33
N MET A 1011 28.24 -93.65 -76.46
CA MET A 1011 26.79 -93.74 -76.25
C MET A 1011 26.21 -92.32 -76.26
N ASN A 1012 25.18 -92.09 -77.08
CA ASN A 1012 24.51 -90.79 -77.22
C ASN A 1012 25.48 -89.59 -77.43
N GLY A 1013 26.58 -89.82 -78.17
CA GLY A 1013 27.59 -88.80 -78.47
C GLY A 1013 28.66 -88.58 -77.40
N VAL A 1014 28.57 -89.24 -76.24
CA VAL A 1014 29.57 -89.20 -75.16
C VAL A 1014 30.54 -90.37 -75.32
N THR A 1015 31.84 -90.13 -75.15
CA THR A 1015 32.90 -91.14 -75.34
C THR A 1015 33.69 -91.44 -74.07
N GLU A 1016 33.94 -92.72 -73.78
CA GLU A 1016 34.84 -93.19 -72.71
C GLU A 1016 35.89 -94.17 -73.26
N ASN A 1017 37.16 -93.99 -72.90
CA ASN A 1017 38.26 -94.85 -73.33
C ASN A 1017 38.70 -95.80 -72.22
N ARG A 1018 38.92 -97.07 -72.54
CA ARG A 1018 39.31 -98.13 -71.61
C ARG A 1018 40.43 -98.98 -72.16
N ARG A 1019 41.19 -99.65 -71.28
CA ARG A 1019 42.29 -100.54 -71.68
C ARG A 1019 41.80 -101.99 -71.76
N LEU A 1020 42.06 -102.66 -72.87
CA LEU A 1020 41.90 -104.11 -73.03
C LEU A 1020 43.25 -104.74 -73.37
N VAL A 1021 43.61 -105.84 -72.72
CA VAL A 1021 44.78 -106.65 -73.06
C VAL A 1021 44.28 -107.91 -73.74
N VAL A 1022 44.81 -108.23 -74.93
CA VAL A 1022 44.54 -109.50 -75.62
C VAL A 1022 45.77 -110.38 -75.47
N SER A 1023 45.59 -111.55 -74.84
CA SER A 1023 46.59 -112.61 -74.74
C SER A 1023 46.14 -113.79 -75.58
N LYS A 1024 47.06 -114.41 -76.32
CA LYS A 1024 46.75 -115.62 -77.11
C LYS A 1024 46.98 -116.88 -76.31
#